data_AF-A0A7C6GFP0-F1
#
_entry.id   AF-A0A7C6GFP0-F1
#
_cell.length_a   1.000
_cell.length_b   1.000
_cell.length_c   1.000
_cell.angle_alpha   90.00
_cell.angle_beta   90.00
_cell.angle_gamma   90.00
#
_symmetry.space_group_name_H-M   'P 1'
#
loop_
_entity.id
_entity.type
_entity.pdbx_description
1 polymer ?
#
loop_
_entity_poly.entity_id
_entity_poly.type
_entity_poly.pdbx_seq_one_letter_code
_entity_poly.pdbx_strand_id
1 'polypeptide(L)'
;MGSNEKVINRNLVLKQLKSKKITQFLKECDDENLFKLNPNHKIKLTSSDKFFDAIKGLSYKYKNNESPIIMGHISGFYETATLAGLLSLTCKKGTKPFLLFFDRKMNNMQNAIYNSFLISMSNNKEEFLTKLFGLNDIDIVKAFKTKEYYQFYKRALKEHFNEQVPLQAEVDKYILTKFIDDSYIDNSLKENFTLRKLEKYVTEKTDYNKDDHYNMLIIEARKHFKGEQLKLFKTVARNVCDHLGTANTYQEFIRYLVADIKRNPDGHILDRDDIFLGYKSLLYKNGSGNVKFIPKIDISTKEGLNRLIDILKQNNIIMEQDDPNKFPIDIAIIPHIHRLNNAFPFIKKNVQDYLFADANSAKTKVRTWMTYPTATLNIRDHNSIGMQFIKDERKNRVPLTNLSKIDPVKGFPLISFIAGANFGNIYHSEVDTKNMIDMAIADGVDTVYIQGLFYATYYHHQTSRRMLTDPDYQCLDSRLKAGRQLVKKLNDAGIKVVYQMGDEENHLYQDMFKIYTREQGITGNDFLEREDLRTRYDWVRPVIIQQLIPYLIRRGEDITLFSTDEAQETKVSQVCYALKAYYEGSPLGDLAQYIDPQYLEDTDMFKVVFQTVDSYDQNDPALSVDLISNPNFSHITQYGNPEAGLRKYVRAHQSGAVSKYPLEEIPQLIVDGRQGYMALEVTDDQVMLNVPQMINDEWYITEKDLLPGIKEKILEDPTHKRVTQVHTKPNYPGGWTVSGDVREVMRIIPYYKRVREVLEYVQKTGEGLPGLSVLHVNDTQIGSPTERIKYFLKMLDLAFYKYNIRGIWGNGDYQQGWNYPKFALESRHLGASSVSQQMIDFVKLQRPWLEKAFGVVRADMFEIEDPKQRIKIDSQEAEGILKTLVDNNLVKIQNGTFGKVYAIDKEIDYKTVDLKLPDIYDKYESHIREKLSSIHRLWFYHLVEGNHEYNTDWNHKGYKLIEHLKQELDNLKAFTGSDLEVVLTEYFVNRKGDIVNAPYGSKTINGYNIAYGHMFKSRGKGSGSNPLKSMSNYFEQMGLMSNKFHRAFMGHYHIYSNAVINNMMLSITGGSAGQSGYEQFLGYNSQPIYVVDTYMSDGRLVIDTYGTKFLDSWEIKNPTVAAIGLDNFVEKCLTQEAPTFGPEEPEKVQDIHVRKLVPSGVNKSIGPKID
;
A
#
# COMPACT_ATOMS: atom_id res chain seq x y z
N MET A 1 33.15 6.14 15.26
CA MET A 1 33.75 6.89 14.13
C MET A 1 32.87 6.68 12.92
N GLY A 2 32.21 7.74 12.45
CA GLY A 2 31.15 7.65 11.45
C GLY A 2 31.67 7.59 10.02
N SER A 3 31.00 6.79 9.19
CA SER A 3 31.00 6.97 7.75
C SER A 3 29.85 7.90 7.36
N ASN A 4 30.08 9.20 7.50
CA ASN A 4 29.30 10.19 6.76
C ASN A 4 29.55 9.93 5.26
N GLU A 5 28.58 9.36 4.54
CA GLU A 5 28.54 9.58 3.10
C GLU A 5 28.45 11.09 2.88
N LYS A 6 29.52 11.70 2.37
CA LYS A 6 29.51 13.11 1.97
C LYS A 6 28.42 13.29 0.92
N VAL A 7 27.27 13.79 1.33
CA VAL A 7 26.29 14.38 0.42
C VAL A 7 27.02 15.50 -0.32
N ILE A 8 27.28 15.30 -1.61
CA ILE A 8 27.89 16.32 -2.46
C ILE A 8 27.05 17.59 -2.30
N ASN A 9 27.68 18.68 -1.86
CA ASN A 9 26.99 19.93 -1.64
C ASN A 9 26.49 20.45 -3.00
N ARG A 10 25.19 20.28 -3.25
CA ARG A 10 24.49 20.74 -4.46
C ARG A 10 24.89 22.17 -4.83
N ASN A 11 25.08 23.05 -3.84
CA ASN A 11 25.47 24.45 -4.09
C ASN A 11 26.88 24.60 -4.68
N LEU A 12 27.81 23.68 -4.37
CA LEU A 12 29.16 23.67 -4.93
C LEU A 12 29.14 23.28 -6.42
N VAL A 13 28.40 22.21 -6.75
CA VAL A 13 28.18 21.71 -8.12
C VAL A 13 27.58 22.81 -9.01
N LEU A 14 26.52 23.46 -8.52
CA LEU A 14 25.82 24.51 -9.25
C LEU A 14 26.72 25.74 -9.45
N LYS A 15 27.55 26.07 -8.46
CA LYS A 15 28.51 27.19 -8.55
C LYS A 15 29.55 26.95 -9.65
N GLN A 16 30.07 25.72 -9.77
CA GLN A 16 31.06 25.35 -10.80
C GLN A 16 30.47 25.29 -12.20
N LEU A 17 29.25 24.75 -12.35
CA LEU A 17 28.55 24.74 -13.64
C LEU A 17 28.22 26.16 -14.14
N LYS A 18 27.89 27.09 -13.23
CA LYS A 18 27.62 28.51 -13.53
C LYS A 18 28.87 29.27 -14.00
N SER A 19 30.04 28.99 -13.43
CA SER A 19 31.27 29.75 -13.73
C SER A 19 31.89 29.39 -15.09
N LYS A 20 31.61 28.21 -15.64
CA LYS A 20 32.27 27.73 -16.87
C LYS A 20 31.56 28.19 -18.14
N LYS A 21 32.32 28.70 -19.13
CA LYS A 21 31.76 29.05 -20.45
C LYS A 21 31.44 27.79 -21.26
N ILE A 22 30.32 27.78 -22.00
CA ILE A 22 29.91 26.66 -22.86
C ILE A 22 30.95 26.34 -23.93
N THR A 23 31.61 27.36 -24.49
CA THR A 23 32.67 27.21 -25.48
C THR A 23 33.94 26.59 -24.88
N GLN A 24 34.30 27.01 -23.66
CA GLN A 24 35.41 26.41 -22.91
C GLN A 24 35.08 24.95 -22.56
N PHE A 25 33.84 24.68 -22.15
CA PHE A 25 33.36 23.33 -21.86
C PHE A 25 33.45 22.42 -23.09
N LEU A 26 33.00 22.89 -24.24
CA LEU A 26 33.11 22.16 -25.50
C LEU A 26 34.57 21.93 -25.91
N LYS A 27 35.44 22.94 -25.85
CA LYS A 27 36.86 22.83 -26.23
C LYS A 27 37.65 21.85 -25.38
N GLU A 28 37.41 21.83 -24.06
CA GLU A 28 38.07 20.87 -23.16
C GLU A 28 37.64 19.41 -23.43
N CYS A 29 36.49 19.23 -24.10
CA CYS A 29 35.90 17.91 -24.35
C CYS A 29 36.00 17.47 -25.83
N ASP A 30 36.59 18.29 -26.72
CA ASP A 30 36.47 18.13 -28.17
C ASP A 30 37.75 18.48 -28.96
N ASP A 31 37.89 17.90 -30.15
CA ASP A 31 38.96 18.16 -31.12
C ASP A 31 38.38 18.99 -32.28
N GLU A 32 38.97 20.16 -32.57
CA GLU A 32 38.41 21.21 -33.45
C GLU A 32 38.07 20.71 -34.88
N ASN A 33 38.63 19.57 -35.32
CA ASN A 33 38.36 18.97 -36.63
C ASN A 33 37.01 18.23 -36.77
N LEU A 34 36.27 18.06 -35.67
CA LEU A 34 35.09 17.18 -35.61
C LEU A 34 33.75 17.89 -35.88
N PHE A 35 33.74 19.23 -35.91
CA PHE A 35 32.58 20.01 -36.31
C PHE A 35 32.42 20.04 -37.84
N LYS A 36 32.25 18.87 -38.48
CA LYS A 36 31.88 18.75 -39.89
C LYS A 36 30.67 17.85 -40.01
N LEU A 37 29.55 18.37 -40.51
CA LEU A 37 28.35 17.58 -40.67
C LEU A 37 28.49 16.66 -41.89
N ASN A 38 28.18 15.38 -41.72
CA ASN A 38 28.18 14.43 -42.84
C ASN A 38 26.88 14.64 -43.65
N PRO A 39 26.94 14.95 -44.95
CA PRO A 39 25.75 15.25 -45.76
C PRO A 39 24.76 14.08 -45.82
N ASN A 40 25.21 12.84 -45.59
CA ASN A 40 24.36 11.64 -45.58
C ASN A 40 23.59 11.42 -44.26
N HIS A 41 23.80 12.25 -43.24
CA HIS A 41 23.13 12.11 -41.94
C HIS A 41 21.97 13.09 -41.79
N LYS A 42 20.76 12.56 -41.57
CA LYS A 42 19.57 13.38 -41.30
C LYS A 42 19.65 14.08 -39.95
N ILE A 43 19.28 15.37 -39.93
CA ILE A 43 19.00 16.10 -38.68
C ILE A 43 17.78 15.47 -38.00
N LYS A 44 17.93 15.07 -36.73
CA LYS A 44 16.83 14.50 -35.95
C LYS A 44 16.11 15.60 -35.19
N LEU A 45 14.79 15.65 -35.38
CA LEU A 45 13.85 16.44 -34.61
C LEU A 45 12.90 15.44 -33.97
N THR A 46 12.82 15.39 -32.64
CA THR A 46 11.86 14.53 -31.97
C THR A 46 11.07 15.33 -30.95
N SER A 47 9.75 15.22 -31.03
CA SER A 47 8.78 15.25 -29.95
C SER A 47 7.63 14.29 -30.31
N SER A 48 6.82 13.88 -29.33
CA SER A 48 5.67 13.02 -29.58
C SER A 48 4.43 13.47 -28.85
N ASP A 49 3.28 13.04 -29.36
CA ASP A 49 1.93 13.59 -29.18
C ASP A 49 1.40 13.77 -27.73
N LYS A 50 2.12 13.34 -26.69
CA LYS A 50 1.70 13.39 -25.28
C LYS A 50 2.82 13.76 -24.29
N PHE A 51 3.93 14.35 -24.76
CA PHE A 51 5.08 14.59 -23.87
C PHE A 51 4.81 15.68 -22.81
N PHE A 52 3.90 16.62 -23.10
CA PHE A 52 3.68 17.79 -22.25
C PHE A 52 3.13 17.45 -20.86
N ASP A 53 2.24 16.46 -20.76
CA ASP A 53 1.65 16.06 -19.47
C ASP A 53 2.72 15.54 -18.48
N ALA A 54 3.64 14.72 -18.98
CA ALA A 54 4.75 14.19 -18.20
C ALA A 54 5.69 15.30 -17.70
N ILE A 55 5.98 16.27 -18.58
CA ILE A 55 6.79 17.45 -18.26
C ILE A 55 6.11 18.34 -17.22
N LYS A 56 4.79 18.55 -17.31
CA LYS A 56 4.02 19.36 -16.35
C LYS A 56 4.04 18.76 -14.94
N GLY A 57 3.97 17.43 -14.84
CA GLY A 57 4.10 16.73 -13.57
C GLY A 57 5.48 16.93 -12.93
N LEU A 58 6.55 16.78 -13.72
CA LEU A 58 7.93 17.01 -13.26
C LEU A 58 8.16 18.47 -12.87
N SER A 59 7.68 19.44 -13.67
CA SER A 59 7.86 20.85 -13.34
C SER A 59 7.17 21.22 -12.03
N TYR A 60 5.97 20.70 -11.78
CA TYR A 60 5.27 20.91 -10.51
C TYR A 60 5.99 20.27 -9.31
N LYS A 61 6.49 19.05 -9.46
CA LYS A 61 7.23 18.34 -8.41
C LYS A 61 8.51 19.09 -8.02
N TYR A 62 9.25 19.56 -9.01
CA TYR A 62 10.57 20.17 -8.83
C TYR A 62 10.55 21.69 -8.71
N LYS A 63 9.38 22.34 -8.72
CA LYS A 63 9.25 23.81 -8.60
C LYS A 63 9.91 24.40 -7.34
N ASN A 64 9.99 23.61 -6.26
CA ASN A 64 10.58 24.06 -5.00
C ASN A 64 12.08 23.73 -4.88
N ASN A 65 12.68 23.04 -5.85
CA ASN A 65 14.10 22.70 -5.82
C ASN A 65 14.97 23.89 -6.22
N GLU A 66 16.03 24.14 -5.46
CA GLU A 66 16.88 25.34 -5.61
C GLU A 66 17.72 25.38 -6.89
N SER A 67 17.77 24.31 -7.68
CA SER A 67 18.29 24.28 -9.06
C SER A 67 18.37 22.82 -9.52
N PRO A 68 17.34 22.26 -10.16
CA PRO A 68 17.37 20.88 -10.66
C PRO A 68 18.43 20.69 -11.75
N ILE A 69 19.20 19.60 -11.66
CA ILE A 69 20.15 19.18 -12.70
C ILE A 69 19.45 18.16 -13.61
N ILE A 70 19.32 18.53 -14.88
CA ILE A 70 18.65 17.78 -15.93
C ILE A 70 19.71 17.25 -16.89
N MET A 71 19.68 15.94 -17.17
CA MET A 71 20.53 15.34 -18.20
C MET A 71 19.66 14.80 -19.33
N GLY A 72 19.97 15.18 -20.58
CA GLY A 72 19.15 14.84 -21.75
C GLY A 72 19.96 14.28 -22.92
N HIS A 73 19.47 13.21 -23.56
CA HIS A 73 20.01 12.79 -24.87
C HIS A 73 19.51 13.73 -25.96
N ILE A 74 20.41 14.19 -26.85
CA ILE A 74 20.12 15.28 -27.79
C ILE A 74 18.97 15.01 -28.77
N SER A 75 18.63 13.73 -28.98
CA SER A 75 17.52 13.37 -29.88
C SER A 75 16.23 14.06 -29.46
N GLY A 76 15.97 14.21 -28.16
CA GLY A 76 14.84 14.99 -27.65
C GLY A 76 15.28 16.29 -27.00
N PHE A 77 15.98 17.08 -27.81
CA PHE A 77 16.41 18.43 -27.48
C PHE A 77 15.22 19.31 -27.10
N TYR A 78 14.13 19.31 -27.90
CA TYR A 78 13.00 20.21 -27.68
C TYR A 78 12.20 19.85 -26.42
N GLU A 79 12.05 18.57 -26.07
CA GLU A 79 11.38 18.14 -24.84
C GLU A 79 12.20 18.53 -23.60
N THR A 80 13.52 18.31 -23.68
CA THR A 80 14.44 18.73 -22.61
C THR A 80 14.42 20.26 -22.44
N ALA A 81 14.41 20.99 -23.56
CA ALA A 81 14.34 22.45 -23.56
C ALA A 81 12.98 22.96 -23.04
N THR A 82 11.87 22.31 -23.39
CA THR A 82 10.53 22.62 -22.86
C THR A 82 10.47 22.43 -21.34
N LEU A 83 10.94 21.28 -20.80
CA LEU A 83 10.94 21.05 -19.35
C LEU A 83 11.79 22.10 -18.64
N ALA A 84 12.96 22.38 -19.18
CA ALA A 84 13.85 23.39 -18.63
C ALA A 84 13.25 24.81 -18.68
N GLY A 85 12.56 25.16 -19.77
CA GLY A 85 11.84 26.42 -19.88
C GLY A 85 10.78 26.55 -18.80
N LEU A 86 9.95 25.52 -18.61
CA LEU A 86 8.92 25.49 -17.57
C LEU A 86 9.50 25.53 -16.16
N LEU A 87 10.58 24.78 -15.89
CA LEU A 87 11.28 24.82 -14.61
C LEU A 87 11.89 26.19 -14.36
N SER A 88 12.41 26.87 -15.38
CA SER A 88 12.92 28.24 -15.23
C SER A 88 11.84 29.25 -14.85
N LEU A 89 10.57 28.97 -15.15
CA LEU A 89 9.42 29.81 -14.75
C LEU A 89 8.88 29.45 -13.36
N THR A 90 9.00 28.18 -12.97
CA THR A 90 8.34 27.62 -11.78
C THR A 90 9.29 27.46 -10.59
N CYS A 91 10.60 27.39 -10.81
CA CYS A 91 11.60 27.34 -9.75
C CYS A 91 11.56 28.60 -8.85
N LYS A 92 11.99 28.45 -7.59
CA LYS A 92 12.09 29.56 -6.62
C LYS A 92 12.80 30.76 -7.23
N LYS A 93 12.25 31.97 -7.03
CA LYS A 93 12.75 33.22 -7.62
C LYS A 93 14.28 33.36 -7.43
N GLY A 94 15.02 33.47 -8.53
CA GLY A 94 16.49 33.56 -8.53
C GLY A 94 17.23 32.23 -8.76
N THR A 95 16.51 31.10 -8.85
CA THR A 95 17.07 29.78 -9.11
C THR A 95 16.68 29.29 -10.51
N LYS A 96 17.60 28.58 -11.19
CA LYS A 96 17.43 28.12 -12.58
C LYS A 96 17.90 26.67 -12.73
N PRO A 97 17.22 25.83 -13.53
CA PRO A 97 17.70 24.48 -13.84
C PRO A 97 19.04 24.50 -14.59
N PHE A 98 19.82 23.43 -14.44
CA PHE A 98 21.04 23.17 -15.21
C PHE A 98 20.84 21.99 -16.15
N LEU A 99 21.38 22.10 -17.36
CA LEU A 99 21.13 21.15 -18.43
C LEU A 99 22.45 20.59 -18.97
N LEU A 100 22.55 19.28 -18.99
CA LEU A 100 23.65 18.52 -19.59
C LEU A 100 23.11 17.71 -20.76
N PHE A 101 23.40 18.16 -21.98
CA PHE A 101 23.08 17.44 -23.21
C PHE A 101 24.23 16.54 -23.64
N PHE A 102 23.93 15.30 -24.01
CA PHE A 102 24.93 14.34 -24.51
C PHE A 102 24.45 13.61 -25.78
N ASP A 103 25.40 13.22 -26.64
CA ASP A 103 25.18 12.29 -27.76
C ASP A 103 26.52 11.66 -28.18
N ARG A 104 26.47 10.43 -28.69
CA ARG A 104 27.59 9.73 -29.34
C ARG A 104 27.96 10.33 -30.71
N LYS A 105 27.02 10.98 -31.40
CA LYS A 105 27.19 11.57 -32.74
C LYS A 105 27.36 13.09 -32.68
N MET A 106 28.51 13.56 -33.15
CA MET A 106 28.84 14.99 -33.21
C MET A 106 27.86 15.81 -34.08
N ASN A 107 27.33 15.22 -35.16
CA ASN A 107 26.38 15.92 -36.05
C ASN A 107 25.09 16.32 -35.35
N ASN A 108 24.59 15.49 -34.43
CA ASN A 108 23.38 15.82 -33.67
C ASN A 108 23.66 16.94 -32.66
N MET A 109 24.87 16.93 -32.08
CA MET A 109 25.33 17.98 -31.17
C MET A 109 25.42 19.34 -31.86
N GLN A 110 25.93 19.38 -33.10
CA GLN A 110 25.94 20.58 -33.93
C GLN A 110 24.55 21.19 -34.09
N ASN A 111 23.55 20.38 -34.41
CA ASN A 111 22.18 20.88 -34.58
C ASN A 111 21.61 21.50 -33.29
N ALA A 112 21.85 20.88 -32.13
CA ALA A 112 21.34 21.43 -30.86
C ALA A 112 22.09 22.68 -30.40
N ILE A 113 23.39 22.74 -30.65
CA ILE A 113 24.21 23.94 -30.46
C ILE A 113 23.70 25.07 -31.35
N TYR A 114 23.46 24.78 -32.64
CA TYR A 114 22.89 25.73 -33.59
C TYR A 114 21.54 26.28 -33.10
N ASN A 115 20.60 25.42 -32.76
CA ASN A 115 19.29 25.81 -32.25
C ASN A 115 19.39 26.65 -30.97
N SER A 116 20.27 26.28 -30.03
CA SER A 116 20.46 27.04 -28.79
C SER A 116 21.04 28.43 -29.05
N PHE A 117 22.05 28.56 -29.90
CA PHE A 117 22.56 29.88 -30.28
C PHE A 117 21.50 30.70 -31.00
N LEU A 118 20.74 30.10 -31.91
CA LEU A 118 19.67 30.77 -32.63
C LEU A 118 18.58 31.28 -31.69
N ILE A 119 18.11 30.47 -30.73
CA ILE A 119 17.17 30.88 -29.68
C ILE A 119 17.71 32.08 -28.89
N SER A 120 19.02 32.09 -28.57
CA SER A 120 19.60 33.19 -27.80
C SER A 120 19.64 34.53 -28.55
N MET A 121 19.68 34.50 -29.90
CA MET A 121 19.66 35.69 -30.76
C MET A 121 18.26 36.17 -31.13
N SER A 122 17.23 35.38 -30.88
CA SER A 122 15.84 35.70 -31.25
C SER A 122 15.07 36.20 -30.04
N ASN A 123 14.30 37.27 -30.18
CA ASN A 123 13.49 37.84 -29.10
C ASN A 123 12.32 36.94 -28.72
N ASN A 124 11.68 36.33 -29.71
CA ASN A 124 10.54 35.43 -29.58
C ASN A 124 10.68 34.20 -30.50
N LYS A 125 9.68 33.31 -30.45
CA LYS A 125 9.66 32.07 -31.24
C LYS A 125 9.45 32.35 -32.74
N GLU A 126 8.73 33.41 -33.10
CA GLU A 126 8.47 33.82 -34.48
C GLU A 126 9.78 34.20 -35.19
N GLU A 127 10.57 35.07 -34.57
CA GLU A 127 11.87 35.50 -35.06
C GLU A 127 12.88 34.34 -35.11
N PHE A 128 12.79 33.41 -34.16
CA PHE A 128 13.56 32.17 -34.23
C PHE A 128 13.19 31.33 -35.46
N LEU A 129 11.90 31.12 -35.71
CA LEU A 129 11.41 30.30 -36.82
C LEU A 129 11.75 30.94 -38.17
N THR A 130 11.63 32.26 -38.34
CA THR A 130 11.99 32.94 -39.59
C THR A 130 13.49 32.87 -39.85
N LYS A 131 14.32 33.10 -38.83
CA LYS A 131 15.78 32.94 -38.94
C LYS A 131 16.19 31.50 -39.22
N LEU A 132 15.52 30.52 -38.61
CA LEU A 132 15.78 29.09 -38.82
C LEU A 132 15.51 28.65 -40.27
N PHE A 133 14.50 29.25 -40.90
CA PHE A 133 14.13 29.02 -42.31
C PHE A 133 14.76 30.04 -43.27
N GLY A 134 15.79 30.80 -42.87
CA GLY A 134 16.50 31.68 -43.79
C GLY A 134 15.63 32.73 -44.48
N LEU A 135 14.58 33.22 -43.81
CA LEU A 135 13.69 34.24 -44.35
C LEU A 135 14.26 35.62 -44.06
N ASN A 136 14.59 36.35 -45.11
CA ASN A 136 14.95 37.77 -44.99
C ASN A 136 13.68 38.63 -44.81
N ASP A 137 13.86 39.94 -44.61
CA ASP A 137 12.75 40.85 -44.35
C ASP A 137 11.69 40.87 -45.46
N ILE A 138 12.10 40.73 -46.73
CA ILE A 138 11.13 40.71 -47.84
C ILE A 138 10.34 39.39 -47.86
N ASP A 139 10.99 38.28 -47.52
CA ASP A 139 10.35 36.98 -47.40
C ASP A 139 9.33 36.98 -46.25
N ILE A 140 9.64 37.64 -45.14
CA ILE A 140 8.71 37.82 -44.01
C ILE A 140 7.44 38.56 -44.47
N VAL A 141 7.59 39.66 -45.20
CA VAL A 141 6.43 40.43 -45.70
C VAL A 141 5.64 39.62 -46.72
N LYS A 142 6.30 38.90 -47.63
CA LYS A 142 5.63 37.99 -48.58
C LYS A 142 4.85 36.87 -47.88
N ALA A 143 5.42 36.29 -46.83
CA ALA A 143 4.84 35.17 -46.09
C ALA A 143 3.65 35.58 -45.22
N PHE A 144 3.75 36.71 -44.51
CA PHE A 144 2.78 37.05 -43.46
C PHE A 144 1.86 38.21 -43.82
N LYS A 145 2.29 39.10 -44.73
CA LYS A 145 1.56 40.27 -45.22
C LYS A 145 1.46 40.29 -46.75
N THR A 146 1.14 39.13 -47.33
CA THR A 146 1.09 38.92 -48.79
C THR A 146 0.31 39.99 -49.57
N LYS A 147 -0.83 40.44 -49.04
CA LYS A 147 -1.65 41.49 -49.69
C LYS A 147 -0.93 42.84 -49.75
N GLU A 148 -0.28 43.26 -48.66
CA GLU A 148 0.48 44.52 -48.59
C GLU A 148 1.72 44.44 -49.47
N TYR A 149 2.40 43.29 -49.51
CA TYR A 149 3.49 43.05 -50.45
C TYR A 149 3.05 43.29 -51.91
N TYR A 150 1.91 42.72 -52.33
CA TYR A 150 1.41 42.94 -53.70
C TYR A 150 1.03 44.40 -53.97
N GLN A 151 0.61 45.17 -52.95
CA GLN A 151 0.39 46.59 -53.09
C GLN A 151 1.71 47.36 -53.28
N PHE A 152 2.73 47.06 -52.48
CA PHE A 152 4.07 47.64 -52.66
C PHE A 152 4.69 47.26 -54.00
N TYR A 153 4.48 46.03 -54.46
CA TYR A 153 4.92 45.55 -55.76
C TYR A 153 4.29 46.34 -56.90
N LYS A 154 2.95 46.47 -56.92
CA LYS A 154 2.25 47.30 -57.92
C LYS A 154 2.69 48.76 -57.89
N ARG A 155 2.90 49.30 -56.69
CA ARG A 155 3.36 50.67 -56.49
C ARG A 155 4.79 50.88 -56.99
N ALA A 156 5.71 49.96 -56.68
CA ALA A 156 7.09 50.01 -57.15
C ALA A 156 7.18 49.91 -58.68
N LEU A 157 6.39 49.03 -59.31
CA LEU A 157 6.31 48.94 -60.77
C LEU A 157 5.87 50.26 -61.42
N LYS A 158 4.87 50.93 -60.81
CA LYS A 158 4.34 52.20 -61.32
C LYS A 158 5.27 53.40 -61.04
N GLU A 159 5.84 53.49 -59.85
CA GLU A 159 6.58 54.67 -59.38
C GLU A 159 8.07 54.66 -59.73
N HIS A 160 8.67 53.48 -59.93
CA HIS A 160 10.12 53.36 -60.13
C HIS A 160 10.52 52.66 -61.42
N PHE A 161 9.77 51.64 -61.84
CA PHE A 161 10.11 50.81 -63.00
C PHE A 161 9.27 51.13 -64.26
N ASN A 162 8.43 52.18 -64.24
CA ASN A 162 7.60 52.63 -65.36
C ASN A 162 6.83 51.49 -66.06
N GLU A 163 6.26 50.57 -65.27
CA GLU A 163 5.52 49.39 -65.74
C GLU A 163 6.33 48.40 -66.60
N GLN A 164 7.65 48.56 -66.71
CA GLN A 164 8.53 47.51 -67.24
C GLN A 164 8.53 46.31 -66.29
N VAL A 165 8.88 45.12 -66.79
CA VAL A 165 8.98 43.89 -65.98
C VAL A 165 10.44 43.68 -65.56
N PRO A 166 10.92 44.34 -64.48
CA PRO A 166 12.27 44.09 -63.94
C PRO A 166 12.38 42.68 -63.36
N LEU A 167 13.61 42.27 -63.05
CA LEU A 167 13.83 41.04 -62.31
C LEU A 167 13.19 41.17 -60.92
N GLN A 168 12.53 40.12 -60.45
CA GLN A 168 11.85 40.08 -59.15
C GLN A 168 12.74 40.56 -57.98
N ALA A 169 14.04 40.23 -58.04
CA ALA A 169 15.03 40.64 -57.05
C ALA A 169 15.28 42.16 -57.00
N GLU A 170 15.14 42.87 -58.13
CA GLU A 170 15.32 44.32 -58.21
C GLU A 170 14.14 45.05 -57.57
N VAL A 171 12.92 44.55 -57.80
CA VAL A 171 11.70 45.08 -57.16
C VAL A 171 11.74 44.82 -55.67
N ASP A 172 12.11 43.61 -55.25
CA ASP A 172 12.23 43.24 -53.84
C ASP A 172 13.22 44.13 -53.10
N LYS A 173 14.38 44.43 -53.71
CA LYS A 173 15.39 45.34 -53.14
C LYS A 173 14.87 46.77 -53.00
N TYR A 174 14.11 47.26 -53.98
CA TYR A 174 13.48 48.58 -53.91
C TYR A 174 12.44 48.65 -52.79
N ILE A 175 11.56 47.64 -52.69
CA ILE A 175 10.53 47.56 -51.65
C ILE A 175 11.17 47.54 -50.26
N LEU A 176 12.19 46.70 -50.07
CA LEU A 176 12.97 46.62 -48.84
C LEU A 176 13.51 47.99 -48.41
N THR A 177 14.11 48.73 -49.35
CA THR A 177 14.78 49.99 -49.02
C THR A 177 13.79 51.13 -48.77
N LYS A 178 12.61 51.09 -49.41
CA LYS A 178 11.70 52.24 -49.46
C LYS A 178 10.49 52.13 -48.52
N PHE A 179 9.99 50.92 -48.27
CA PHE A 179 8.71 50.71 -47.60
C PHE A 179 8.80 49.85 -46.34
N ILE A 180 9.92 49.17 -46.10
CA ILE A 180 10.09 48.22 -45.00
C ILE A 180 11.21 48.72 -44.10
N ASP A 181 10.92 48.87 -42.81
CA ASP A 181 11.91 49.11 -41.76
C ASP A 181 11.82 48.02 -40.67
N ASP A 182 12.75 48.03 -39.72
CA ASP A 182 12.80 47.04 -38.63
C ASP A 182 11.50 46.99 -37.82
N SER A 183 10.88 48.15 -37.57
CA SER A 183 9.60 48.27 -36.83
C SER A 183 8.44 47.61 -37.59
N TYR A 184 8.42 47.74 -38.92
CA TYR A 184 7.43 47.12 -39.78
C TYR A 184 7.55 45.59 -39.77
N ILE A 185 8.77 45.05 -39.73
CA ILE A 185 9.03 43.61 -39.62
C ILE A 185 8.57 43.06 -38.26
N ASP A 186 8.92 43.73 -37.17
CA ASP A 186 8.50 43.34 -35.83
C ASP A 186 6.97 43.31 -35.69
N ASN A 187 6.28 44.34 -36.19
CA ASN A 187 4.80 44.39 -36.21
C ASN A 187 4.21 43.27 -37.08
N SER A 188 4.84 42.96 -38.21
CA SER A 188 4.39 41.88 -39.09
C SER A 188 4.46 40.51 -38.41
N LEU A 189 5.55 40.23 -37.68
CA LEU A 189 5.68 38.99 -36.92
C LEU A 189 4.70 38.94 -35.74
N LYS A 190 4.53 40.05 -35.02
CA LYS A 190 3.65 40.12 -33.86
C LYS A 190 2.16 39.94 -34.20
N GLU A 191 1.70 40.55 -35.29
CA GLU A 191 0.26 40.60 -35.61
C GLU A 191 -0.19 39.53 -36.61
N ASN A 192 0.69 39.07 -37.50
CA ASN A 192 0.29 38.30 -38.69
C ASN A 192 0.91 36.91 -38.80
N PHE A 193 1.84 36.56 -37.91
CA PHE A 193 2.52 35.27 -37.94
C PHE A 193 1.55 34.12 -37.62
N THR A 194 1.62 33.07 -38.42
CA THR A 194 1.03 31.76 -38.07
C THR A 194 1.93 30.66 -38.64
N LEU A 195 2.05 29.54 -37.91
CA LEU A 195 2.84 28.40 -38.38
C LEU A 195 2.36 27.88 -39.74
N ARG A 196 1.05 27.99 -40.02
CA ARG A 196 0.44 27.61 -41.31
C ARG A 196 0.89 28.50 -42.47
N LYS A 197 0.93 29.83 -42.28
CA LYS A 197 1.42 30.76 -43.32
C LYS A 197 2.90 30.52 -43.60
N LEU A 198 3.68 30.30 -42.55
CA LEU A 198 5.10 29.98 -42.65
C LEU A 198 5.32 28.67 -43.41
N GLU A 199 4.71 27.57 -42.98
CA GLU A 199 4.80 26.26 -43.64
C GLU A 199 4.45 26.35 -45.13
N LYS A 200 3.36 27.04 -45.46
CA LYS A 200 2.94 27.25 -46.85
C LYS A 200 4.03 27.96 -47.66
N TYR A 201 4.48 29.12 -47.18
CA TYR A 201 5.44 29.96 -47.89
C TYR A 201 6.78 29.23 -48.12
N VAL A 202 7.31 28.59 -47.08
CA VAL A 202 8.63 27.93 -47.18
C VAL A 202 8.56 26.64 -48.02
N THR A 203 7.42 25.94 -48.04
CA THR A 203 7.24 24.76 -48.91
C THR A 203 7.08 25.15 -50.39
N GLU A 204 6.50 26.32 -50.68
CA GLU A 204 6.37 26.87 -52.03
C GLU A 204 7.68 27.47 -52.56
N LYS A 205 8.61 27.85 -51.67
CA LYS A 205 9.95 28.33 -52.02
C LYS A 205 10.85 27.14 -52.44
N THR A 206 10.94 26.88 -53.74
CA THR A 206 11.71 25.74 -54.30
C THR A 206 13.22 25.92 -54.23
N ASP A 207 13.70 27.17 -54.25
CA ASP A 207 15.13 27.50 -54.34
C ASP A 207 15.68 27.97 -52.98
N TYR A 208 16.20 27.04 -52.19
CA TYR A 208 16.90 27.35 -50.95
C TYR A 208 18.36 27.77 -51.23
N ASN A 209 18.70 29.04 -50.97
CA ASN A 209 20.07 29.53 -51.08
C ASN A 209 20.81 29.44 -49.74
N LYS A 210 21.70 28.46 -49.64
CA LYS A 210 22.53 28.21 -48.44
C LYS A 210 23.48 29.36 -48.09
N ASP A 211 24.00 30.09 -49.08
CA ASP A 211 24.95 31.17 -48.86
C ASP A 211 24.25 32.43 -48.35
N ASP A 212 23.08 32.75 -48.90
CA ASP A 212 22.25 33.86 -48.42
C ASP A 212 21.77 33.62 -46.99
N HIS A 213 21.28 32.41 -46.70
CA HIS A 213 20.88 32.03 -45.35
C HIS A 213 22.05 32.13 -44.36
N TYR A 214 23.22 31.60 -44.72
CA TYR A 214 24.41 31.71 -43.89
C TYR A 214 24.80 33.18 -43.64
N ASN A 215 24.86 34.01 -44.69
CA ASN A 215 25.24 35.41 -44.56
C ASN A 215 24.28 36.20 -43.67
N MET A 216 22.96 35.96 -43.81
CA MET A 216 21.93 36.54 -42.95
C MET A 216 22.19 36.20 -41.47
N LEU A 217 22.42 34.92 -41.17
CA LEU A 217 22.72 34.47 -39.81
C LEU A 217 24.00 35.09 -39.25
N ILE A 218 25.04 35.28 -40.07
CA ILE A 218 26.30 35.87 -39.61
C ILE A 218 26.19 37.37 -39.35
N ILE A 219 25.44 38.11 -40.17
CA ILE A 219 25.17 39.53 -39.94
C ILE A 219 24.49 39.69 -38.58
N GLU A 220 23.48 38.87 -38.32
CA GLU A 220 22.76 38.90 -37.06
C GLU A 220 23.63 38.46 -35.87
N ALA A 221 24.39 37.37 -36.01
CA ALA A 221 25.27 36.87 -34.96
C ALA A 221 26.33 37.87 -34.53
N ARG A 222 26.82 38.76 -35.43
CA ARG A 222 27.78 39.82 -35.08
C ARG A 222 27.21 40.86 -34.11
N LYS A 223 25.89 41.03 -34.08
CA LYS A 223 25.21 41.92 -33.12
C LYS A 223 25.20 41.33 -31.71
N HIS A 224 25.18 40.00 -31.59
CA HIS A 224 24.95 39.29 -30.31
C HIS A 224 26.18 38.58 -29.74
N PHE A 225 27.12 38.12 -30.59
CA PHE A 225 28.26 37.30 -30.18
C PHE A 225 29.61 37.95 -30.55
N LYS A 226 30.63 37.69 -29.74
CA LYS A 226 32.02 38.12 -29.97
C LYS A 226 33.00 36.98 -29.74
N GLY A 227 34.22 37.10 -30.29
CA GLY A 227 35.32 36.15 -30.08
C GLY A 227 34.95 34.70 -30.43
N GLU A 228 35.23 33.78 -29.50
CA GLU A 228 35.06 32.34 -29.69
C GLU A 228 33.62 31.88 -29.92
N GLN A 229 32.62 32.56 -29.33
CA GLN A 229 31.21 32.23 -29.57
C GLN A 229 30.82 32.51 -31.02
N LEU A 230 31.26 33.65 -31.55
CA LEU A 230 31.02 34.03 -32.95
C LEU A 230 31.77 33.09 -33.90
N LYS A 231 33.00 32.66 -33.55
CA LYS A 231 33.76 31.67 -34.32
C LYS A 231 33.03 30.32 -34.37
N LEU A 232 32.59 29.82 -33.22
CA LEU A 232 31.85 28.55 -33.13
C LEU A 232 30.52 28.61 -33.90
N PHE A 233 29.75 29.68 -33.73
CA PHE A 233 28.48 29.83 -34.45
C PHE A 233 28.68 29.92 -35.96
N LYS A 234 29.72 30.63 -36.44
CA LYS A 234 30.07 30.65 -37.88
C LYS A 234 30.31 29.24 -38.43
N THR A 235 31.10 28.43 -37.72
CA THR A 235 31.39 27.06 -38.15
C THR A 235 30.12 26.21 -38.19
N VAL A 236 29.34 26.19 -37.11
CA VAL A 236 28.14 25.34 -37.03
C VAL A 236 27.05 25.82 -37.99
N ALA A 237 26.82 27.13 -38.11
CA ALA A 237 25.84 27.69 -39.04
C ALA A 237 26.21 27.38 -40.50
N ARG A 238 27.50 27.48 -40.88
CA ARG A 238 27.94 27.11 -42.23
C ARG A 238 27.62 25.65 -42.53
N ASN A 239 27.98 24.74 -41.62
CA ASN A 239 27.72 23.31 -41.78
C ASN A 239 26.22 22.98 -41.92
N VAL A 240 25.38 23.60 -41.08
CA VAL A 240 23.92 23.38 -41.14
C VAL A 240 23.36 23.93 -42.45
N CYS A 241 23.74 25.15 -42.86
CA CYS A 241 23.29 25.73 -44.12
C CYS A 241 23.75 24.91 -45.34
N ASP A 242 24.99 24.42 -45.36
CA ASP A 242 25.52 23.54 -46.41
C ASP A 242 24.75 22.22 -46.49
N HIS A 243 24.43 21.62 -45.35
CA HIS A 243 23.61 20.41 -45.30
C HIS A 243 22.20 20.63 -45.81
N LEU A 244 21.54 21.71 -45.37
CA LEU A 244 20.19 22.06 -45.85
C LEU A 244 20.19 22.34 -47.37
N GLY A 245 21.31 22.82 -47.92
CA GLY A 245 21.52 23.02 -49.37
C GLY A 245 21.65 21.73 -50.18
N THR A 246 21.71 20.56 -49.53
CA THR A 246 21.69 19.26 -50.21
C THR A 246 20.26 18.93 -50.65
N ALA A 247 20.10 18.35 -51.84
CA ALA A 247 18.80 18.07 -52.45
C ALA A 247 17.77 17.48 -51.46
N ASN A 248 16.57 18.06 -51.43
CA ASN A 248 15.43 17.70 -50.57
C ASN A 248 15.62 17.89 -49.03
N THR A 249 16.82 18.20 -48.55
CA THR A 249 17.10 18.23 -47.09
C THR A 249 16.40 19.40 -46.40
N TYR A 250 16.39 20.59 -47.02
CA TYR A 250 15.67 21.75 -46.51
C TYR A 250 14.16 21.51 -46.37
N GLN A 251 13.55 20.93 -47.41
CA GLN A 251 12.12 20.62 -47.45
C GLN A 251 11.75 19.51 -46.45
N GLU A 252 12.60 18.48 -46.29
CA GLU A 252 12.42 17.48 -45.24
C GLU A 252 12.47 18.12 -43.84
N PHE A 253 13.46 18.99 -43.58
CA PHE A 253 13.63 19.66 -42.29
C PHE A 253 12.38 20.46 -41.89
N ILE A 254 11.82 21.25 -42.81
CA ILE A 254 10.59 22.03 -42.59
C ILE A 254 9.42 21.11 -42.22
N ARG A 255 9.17 20.09 -43.04
CA ARG A 255 8.05 19.16 -42.82
C ARG A 255 8.16 18.46 -41.48
N TYR A 256 9.36 18.01 -41.11
CA TYR A 256 9.58 17.35 -39.82
C TYR A 256 9.36 18.32 -38.66
N LEU A 257 9.93 19.53 -38.68
CA LEU A 257 9.80 20.50 -37.59
C LEU A 257 8.35 20.95 -37.40
N VAL A 258 7.64 21.27 -38.48
CA VAL A 258 6.24 21.71 -38.41
C VAL A 258 5.33 20.60 -37.90
N ALA A 259 5.54 19.35 -38.35
CA ALA A 259 4.80 18.21 -37.83
C ALA A 259 5.05 18.01 -36.33
N ASP A 260 6.29 18.24 -35.87
CA ASP A 260 6.68 18.11 -34.48
C ASP A 260 5.97 19.11 -33.56
N ILE A 261 5.95 20.38 -33.96
CA ILE A 261 5.25 21.46 -33.24
C ILE A 261 3.74 21.18 -33.20
N LYS A 262 3.13 20.83 -34.34
CA LYS A 262 1.68 20.56 -34.44
C LYS A 262 1.21 19.39 -33.58
N ARG A 263 2.08 18.41 -33.30
CA ARG A 263 1.75 17.25 -32.47
C ARG A 263 1.59 17.58 -31.00
N ASN A 264 2.13 18.71 -30.54
CA ASN A 264 2.15 19.10 -29.13
C ASN A 264 1.63 20.52 -28.95
N PRO A 265 0.36 20.76 -29.28
CA PRO A 265 -0.26 22.07 -29.11
C PRO A 265 -0.22 22.45 -27.63
N ASP A 266 0.06 23.72 -27.35
CA ASP A 266 0.08 24.35 -26.02
C ASP A 266 1.24 23.93 -25.10
N GLY A 267 2.16 23.08 -25.58
CA GLY A 267 3.23 22.52 -24.76
C GLY A 267 4.63 22.53 -25.37
N HIS A 268 4.76 22.72 -26.68
CA HIS A 268 6.06 22.78 -27.35
C HIS A 268 6.78 24.12 -27.08
N ILE A 269 8.12 24.11 -26.92
CA ILE A 269 8.92 25.33 -26.71
C ILE A 269 8.77 26.36 -27.84
N LEU A 270 8.47 25.89 -29.06
CA LEU A 270 8.24 26.74 -30.23
C LEU A 270 6.75 27.10 -30.44
N ASP A 271 5.88 26.76 -29.51
CA ASP A 271 4.45 27.09 -29.52
C ASP A 271 4.08 28.11 -28.44
N ARG A 272 4.80 28.12 -27.31
CA ARG A 272 4.56 29.03 -26.18
C ARG A 272 5.73 29.98 -25.88
N ASP A 273 5.45 31.28 -25.84
CA ASP A 273 6.47 32.32 -25.60
C ASP A 273 7.09 32.27 -24.22
N ASP A 274 6.32 31.98 -23.18
CA ASP A 274 6.83 31.91 -21.81
C ASP A 274 7.80 30.74 -21.66
N ILE A 275 7.51 29.59 -22.24
CA ILE A 275 8.42 28.43 -22.26
C ILE A 275 9.69 28.75 -23.07
N PHE A 276 9.53 29.36 -24.24
CA PHE A 276 10.64 29.82 -25.09
C PHE A 276 11.57 30.78 -24.33
N LEU A 277 11.01 31.82 -23.72
CA LEU A 277 11.73 32.81 -22.95
C LEU A 277 12.35 32.21 -21.69
N GLY A 278 11.66 31.26 -21.05
CA GLY A 278 12.18 30.49 -19.92
C GLY A 278 13.47 29.77 -20.27
N TYR A 279 13.48 28.98 -21.35
CA TYR A 279 14.68 28.28 -21.83
C TYR A 279 15.75 29.26 -22.32
N LYS A 280 15.37 30.29 -23.08
CA LYS A 280 16.27 31.36 -23.51
C LYS A 280 16.98 32.01 -22.32
N SER A 281 16.30 32.19 -21.19
CA SER A 281 16.90 32.75 -19.98
C SER A 281 18.02 31.89 -19.38
N LEU A 282 18.09 30.60 -19.72
CA LEU A 282 19.15 29.68 -19.32
C LEU A 282 20.41 29.85 -20.19
N LEU A 283 20.25 30.46 -21.36
CA LEU A 283 21.31 30.79 -22.31
C LEU A 283 21.83 32.20 -22.01
N TYR A 284 22.92 32.33 -21.24
CA TYR A 284 23.52 33.64 -20.98
C TYR A 284 24.29 34.18 -22.20
N LYS A 285 24.14 35.48 -22.50
CA LYS A 285 24.79 36.16 -23.65
C LYS A 285 26.32 35.98 -23.70
N ASN A 286 26.99 35.91 -22.54
CA ASN A 286 28.46 35.81 -22.46
C ASN A 286 29.00 34.36 -22.40
N GLY A 287 28.13 33.36 -22.59
CA GLY A 287 28.53 31.94 -22.68
C GLY A 287 28.56 31.20 -21.34
N SER A 288 28.32 31.85 -20.21
CA SER A 288 28.22 31.23 -18.86
C SER A 288 26.83 30.64 -18.56
N GLY A 289 26.12 30.19 -19.61
CA GLY A 289 24.76 29.67 -19.49
C GLY A 289 24.67 28.38 -18.68
N ASN A 290 23.45 28.04 -18.26
CA ASN A 290 23.13 26.82 -17.54
C ASN A 290 23.04 25.57 -18.46
N VAL A 291 23.24 25.74 -19.77
CA VAL A 291 23.19 24.67 -20.77
C VAL A 291 24.60 24.29 -21.18
N LYS A 292 24.95 23.00 -21.07
CA LYS A 292 26.22 22.43 -21.53
C LYS A 292 25.96 21.27 -22.50
N PHE A 293 26.87 21.11 -23.45
CA PHE A 293 26.83 20.09 -24.49
C PHE A 293 28.09 19.24 -24.37
N ILE A 294 27.93 17.92 -24.26
CA ILE A 294 29.03 16.98 -24.06
C ILE A 294 29.09 16.01 -25.24
N PRO A 295 30.07 16.17 -26.15
CA PRO A 295 30.11 15.40 -27.38
C PRO A 295 30.72 14.01 -27.19
N LYS A 296 30.39 13.09 -28.11
CA LYS A 296 30.96 11.73 -28.20
C LYS A 296 30.81 10.90 -26.92
N ILE A 297 29.72 11.12 -26.19
CA ILE A 297 29.40 10.34 -25.00
C ILE A 297 28.31 9.33 -25.36
N ASP A 298 28.67 8.06 -25.31
CA ASP A 298 27.72 6.96 -25.30
C ASP A 298 27.64 6.38 -23.88
N ILE A 299 26.72 6.91 -23.06
CA ILE A 299 26.51 6.45 -21.68
C ILE A 299 26.05 4.99 -21.56
N SER A 300 25.76 4.33 -22.69
CA SER A 300 25.50 2.88 -22.70
C SER A 300 26.78 2.04 -22.66
N THR A 301 27.94 2.67 -22.81
CA THR A 301 29.25 2.02 -22.77
C THR A 301 30.00 2.44 -21.52
N LYS A 302 30.83 1.53 -20.98
CA LYS A 302 31.69 1.82 -19.83
C LYS A 302 32.67 2.96 -20.13
N GLU A 303 33.20 3.01 -21.36
CA GLU A 303 34.08 4.07 -21.83
C GLU A 303 33.38 5.44 -21.87
N GLY A 304 32.18 5.51 -22.45
CA GLY A 304 31.41 6.75 -22.48
C GLY A 304 30.96 7.22 -21.09
N LEU A 305 30.65 6.27 -20.20
CA LEU A 305 30.38 6.57 -18.79
C LEU A 305 31.62 7.10 -18.07
N ASN A 306 32.76 6.43 -18.20
CA ASN A 306 34.02 6.89 -17.64
C ASN A 306 34.40 8.27 -18.18
N ARG A 307 34.22 8.51 -19.48
CA ARG A 307 34.43 9.83 -20.07
C ARG A 307 33.52 10.90 -19.46
N LEU A 308 32.25 10.58 -19.17
CA LEU A 308 31.37 11.50 -18.47
C LEU A 308 31.88 11.78 -17.04
N ILE A 309 32.31 10.74 -16.31
CA ILE A 309 32.91 10.86 -14.97
C ILE A 309 34.15 11.75 -15.01
N ASP A 310 35.06 11.48 -15.93
CA ASP A 310 36.32 12.19 -16.08
C ASP A 310 36.06 13.65 -16.42
N ILE A 311 35.13 13.94 -17.34
CA ILE A 311 34.74 15.32 -17.65
C ILE A 311 34.18 15.99 -16.41
N LEU A 312 33.33 15.34 -15.62
CA LEU A 312 32.80 15.94 -14.40
C LEU A 312 33.91 16.16 -13.34
N LYS A 313 34.85 15.23 -13.19
CA LYS A 313 36.00 15.34 -12.27
C LYS A 313 36.99 16.42 -12.69
N GLN A 314 37.40 16.44 -13.95
CA GLN A 314 38.28 17.48 -14.54
C GLN A 314 37.69 18.88 -14.39
N ASN A 315 36.36 18.96 -14.37
CA ASN A 315 35.64 20.20 -14.16
C ASN A 315 35.37 20.55 -12.70
N ASN A 316 35.94 19.76 -11.78
CA ASN A 316 35.70 19.80 -10.34
C ASN A 316 34.23 19.66 -9.93
N ILE A 317 33.34 19.25 -10.85
CA ILE A 317 31.90 19.11 -10.64
C ILE A 317 31.61 18.01 -9.61
N ILE A 318 32.42 16.95 -9.62
CA ILE A 318 32.50 15.94 -8.57
C ILE A 318 33.98 15.79 -8.17
N MET A 319 34.25 15.44 -6.92
CA MET A 319 35.61 15.30 -6.40
C MET A 319 36.23 13.97 -6.82
N GLU A 320 37.56 13.86 -6.81
CA GLU A 320 38.25 12.59 -7.11
C GLU A 320 37.83 11.46 -6.16
N GLN A 321 37.60 11.80 -4.88
CA GLN A 321 37.16 10.90 -3.82
C GLN A 321 35.64 10.63 -3.79
N ASP A 322 34.84 11.31 -4.61
CA ASP A 322 33.40 11.04 -4.66
C ASP A 322 33.16 9.72 -5.39
N ASP A 323 32.18 8.92 -4.94
CA ASP A 323 31.81 7.66 -5.61
C ASP A 323 31.51 7.98 -7.09
N PRO A 324 32.28 7.48 -8.08
CA PRO A 324 32.22 7.85 -9.51
C PRO A 324 30.91 7.43 -10.21
N ASN A 325 29.93 7.13 -9.41
CA ASN A 325 28.87 6.19 -9.59
C ASN A 325 27.61 6.78 -8.93
N LYS A 326 27.73 7.90 -8.17
CA LYS A 326 26.68 8.77 -7.63
C LYS A 326 26.87 10.20 -8.20
N PHE A 327 26.48 10.44 -9.46
CA PHE A 327 26.40 11.76 -10.07
C PHE A 327 25.30 12.60 -9.39
N PRO A 328 25.48 13.93 -9.34
CA PRO A 328 24.46 14.83 -8.85
C PRO A 328 23.41 15.13 -9.95
N ILE A 329 22.66 14.13 -10.42
CA ILE A 329 21.58 14.36 -11.42
C ILE A 329 20.22 14.20 -10.73
N ASP A 330 19.36 15.21 -10.86
CA ASP A 330 18.01 15.14 -10.30
C ASP A 330 17.06 14.44 -11.29
N ILE A 331 17.14 14.79 -12.58
CA ILE A 331 16.19 14.33 -13.61
C ILE A 331 16.95 13.89 -14.87
N ALA A 332 16.61 12.73 -15.44
CA ALA A 332 17.15 12.27 -16.73
C ALA A 332 16.07 12.10 -17.79
N ILE A 333 16.27 12.71 -18.96
CA ILE A 333 15.33 12.67 -20.07
C ILE A 333 15.97 11.84 -21.19
N ILE A 334 15.41 10.67 -21.53
CA ILE A 334 16.10 9.80 -22.50
C ILE A 334 15.16 9.31 -23.61
N PRO A 335 14.97 10.14 -24.64
CA PRO A 335 13.81 10.02 -25.49
C PRO A 335 13.86 8.95 -26.61
N HIS A 336 14.79 7.99 -26.58
CA HIS A 336 14.76 6.78 -27.43
C HIS A 336 15.67 5.67 -26.89
N ILE A 337 15.70 5.48 -25.58
CA ILE A 337 16.72 4.66 -24.92
C ILE A 337 16.56 3.15 -25.15
N HIS A 338 15.42 2.64 -25.65
CA HIS A 338 15.19 1.21 -25.91
C HIS A 338 16.31 0.51 -26.71
N ARG A 339 17.11 1.26 -27.48
CA ARG A 339 18.28 0.72 -28.23
C ARG A 339 19.58 0.64 -27.42
N LEU A 340 19.57 1.05 -26.16
CA LEU A 340 20.73 1.18 -25.26
C LEU A 340 20.41 0.60 -23.86
N ASN A 341 20.18 -0.72 -23.76
CA ASN A 341 19.81 -1.40 -22.50
C ASN A 341 20.85 -1.20 -21.39
N ASN A 342 22.11 -1.06 -21.80
CA ASN A 342 23.27 -0.96 -20.92
C ASN A 342 23.38 0.39 -20.19
N ALA A 343 22.58 1.40 -20.54
CA ALA A 343 22.58 2.70 -19.87
C ALA A 343 21.76 2.71 -18.55
N PHE A 344 21.01 1.64 -18.27
CA PHE A 344 20.14 1.53 -17.11
C PHE A 344 20.82 1.57 -15.73
N PRO A 345 21.95 0.87 -15.51
CA PRO A 345 22.65 0.94 -14.24
C PRO A 345 23.06 2.36 -13.88
N PHE A 346 23.51 3.12 -14.89
CA PHE A 346 23.86 4.53 -14.73
C PHE A 346 22.64 5.35 -14.31
N ILE A 347 21.50 5.26 -15.01
CA ILE A 347 20.32 6.07 -14.66
C ILE A 347 19.81 5.73 -13.27
N LYS A 348 19.71 4.44 -12.94
CA LYS A 348 19.21 3.96 -11.65
C LYS A 348 20.03 4.48 -10.48
N LYS A 349 21.36 4.52 -10.62
CA LYS A 349 22.25 4.91 -9.52
C LYS A 349 22.35 6.43 -9.32
N ASN A 350 21.98 7.21 -10.34
CA ASN A 350 22.44 8.61 -10.44
C ASN A 350 21.35 9.65 -10.63
N VAL A 351 20.11 9.22 -10.82
CA VAL A 351 18.99 10.08 -11.17
C VAL A 351 17.85 9.79 -10.19
N GLN A 352 17.01 10.78 -9.86
CA GLN A 352 15.81 10.54 -9.04
C GLN A 352 14.61 10.15 -9.89
N ASP A 353 14.38 10.84 -11.02
CA ASP A 353 13.30 10.55 -11.97
C ASP A 353 13.79 10.53 -13.41
N TYR A 354 13.13 9.75 -14.28
CA TYR A 354 13.41 9.74 -15.72
C TYR A 354 12.16 9.71 -16.59
N LEU A 355 12.32 10.15 -17.85
CA LEU A 355 11.29 10.12 -18.89
C LEU A 355 11.58 9.05 -19.94
N PHE A 356 10.54 8.28 -20.30
CA PHE A 356 10.64 7.19 -21.26
C PHE A 356 9.43 7.12 -22.20
N ALA A 357 9.67 6.76 -23.47
CA ALA A 357 8.64 6.47 -24.46
C ALA A 357 8.48 4.96 -24.59
N ASP A 358 7.26 4.48 -24.36
CA ASP A 358 6.90 3.08 -24.54
C ASP A 358 7.02 2.66 -26.02
N ALA A 359 7.85 1.65 -26.33
CA ALA A 359 8.02 1.14 -27.70
C ALA A 359 6.86 0.27 -28.19
N ASN A 360 5.99 -0.25 -27.31
CA ASN A 360 4.83 -1.04 -27.75
C ASN A 360 3.77 -0.18 -28.45
N SER A 361 3.92 1.14 -28.41
CA SER A 361 3.16 2.11 -29.19
C SER A 361 3.52 2.10 -30.69
N ALA A 362 4.23 1.12 -31.23
CA ALA A 362 4.40 1.00 -32.68
C ALA A 362 3.07 0.64 -33.39
N LYS A 363 2.12 0.01 -32.67
CA LYS A 363 0.81 -0.40 -33.20
C LYS A 363 -0.27 0.69 -33.05
N THR A 364 -0.18 1.54 -32.03
CA THR A 364 -1.06 2.70 -31.86
C THR A 364 -0.31 3.93 -32.34
N LYS A 365 -0.86 4.76 -33.23
CA LYS A 365 -0.17 5.94 -33.78
C LYS A 365 0.26 7.00 -32.74
N VAL A 366 0.13 6.75 -31.44
CA VAL A 366 0.37 7.67 -30.32
C VAL A 366 1.47 7.10 -29.42
N ARG A 367 2.67 7.72 -29.44
CA ARG A 367 3.73 7.43 -28.46
C ARG A 367 3.37 8.07 -27.13
N THR A 368 3.17 7.26 -26.09
CA THR A 368 2.87 7.75 -24.74
C THR A 368 4.17 7.85 -23.95
N TRP A 369 4.40 9.02 -23.36
CA TRP A 369 5.52 9.27 -22.45
C TRP A 369 5.09 9.06 -21.01
N MET A 370 5.96 8.44 -20.22
CA MET A 370 5.74 8.23 -18.80
C MET A 370 6.93 8.74 -18.00
N THR A 371 6.62 9.34 -16.84
CA THR A 371 7.59 9.73 -15.82
C THR A 371 7.67 8.64 -14.78
N TYR A 372 8.89 8.19 -14.49
CA TYR A 372 9.12 7.13 -13.54
C TYR A 372 10.18 7.53 -12.50
N PRO A 373 10.01 7.17 -11.22
CA PRO A 373 11.10 7.22 -10.26
C PRO A 373 12.17 6.19 -10.64
N THR A 374 13.44 6.48 -10.39
CA THR A 374 14.51 5.49 -10.64
C THR A 374 14.42 4.26 -9.74
N ALA A 375 13.68 4.33 -8.63
CA ALA A 375 13.29 3.17 -7.85
C ALA A 375 12.51 2.12 -8.67
N THR A 376 11.87 2.51 -9.78
CA THR A 376 11.06 1.63 -10.63
C THR A 376 11.75 1.21 -11.94
N LEU A 377 13.03 1.54 -12.15
CA LEU A 377 13.74 1.40 -13.45
C LEU A 377 14.10 -0.02 -13.91
N ASN A 378 13.61 -1.04 -13.24
CA ASN A 378 14.21 -2.36 -13.33
C ASN A 378 13.61 -3.25 -14.42
N ILE A 379 13.18 -2.76 -15.58
CA ILE A 379 12.49 -3.66 -16.53
C ILE A 379 12.77 -3.36 -18.01
N ARG A 380 13.52 -4.25 -18.69
CA ARG A 380 13.60 -4.27 -20.18
C ARG A 380 13.35 -5.61 -20.84
N ASP A 381 13.10 -6.68 -20.08
CA ASP A 381 12.66 -7.94 -20.66
C ASP A 381 11.67 -8.63 -19.71
N HIS A 382 10.38 -8.52 -20.01
CA HIS A 382 9.32 -8.72 -19.02
C HIS A 382 9.05 -10.20 -18.73
N ASN A 383 9.51 -11.11 -19.59
CA ASN A 383 9.37 -12.56 -19.40
C ASN A 383 10.46 -13.16 -18.48
N SER A 384 11.66 -12.56 -18.42
CA SER A 384 12.75 -13.02 -17.55
C SER A 384 12.77 -12.31 -16.20
N ILE A 385 12.17 -11.12 -16.10
CA ILE A 385 12.24 -10.29 -14.89
C ILE A 385 11.23 -10.69 -13.83
N GLY A 386 10.04 -11.19 -14.19
CA GLY A 386 9.12 -11.76 -13.19
C GLY A 386 9.76 -12.91 -12.44
N MET A 387 10.29 -13.88 -13.19
CA MET A 387 10.93 -15.05 -12.61
C MET A 387 12.25 -14.69 -11.91
N GLN A 388 13.08 -13.81 -12.46
CA GLN A 388 14.33 -13.41 -11.81
C GLN A 388 14.10 -12.54 -10.57
N PHE A 389 13.14 -11.63 -10.58
CA PHE A 389 12.74 -10.85 -9.41
C PHE A 389 12.23 -11.76 -8.29
N ILE A 390 11.34 -12.72 -8.61
CA ILE A 390 10.86 -13.71 -7.64
C ILE A 390 12.02 -14.56 -7.13
N LYS A 391 12.94 -15.00 -8.00
CA LYS A 391 14.16 -15.71 -7.62
C LYS A 391 15.07 -14.85 -6.73
N ASP A 392 15.20 -13.56 -7.00
CA ASP A 392 16.04 -12.63 -6.24
C ASP A 392 15.41 -12.28 -4.89
N GLU A 393 14.09 -12.09 -4.81
CA GLU A 393 13.35 -11.90 -3.56
C GLU A 393 13.52 -13.13 -2.66
N ARG A 394 13.42 -14.33 -3.24
CA ARG A 394 13.69 -15.61 -2.54
C ARG A 394 15.13 -15.74 -2.07
N LYS A 395 16.11 -15.38 -2.92
CA LYS A 395 17.55 -15.48 -2.62
C LYS A 395 18.00 -14.47 -1.57
N ASN A 396 17.44 -13.25 -1.59
CA ASN A 396 17.84 -12.15 -0.72
C ASN A 396 17.02 -12.09 0.58
N ARG A 397 16.11 -13.05 0.80
CA ARG A 397 15.31 -13.15 2.01
C ARG A 397 16.20 -13.35 3.24
N VAL A 398 16.00 -12.53 4.26
CA VAL A 398 16.67 -12.65 5.56
C VAL A 398 15.74 -13.37 6.56
N PRO A 399 16.21 -14.40 7.29
CA PRO A 399 15.43 -15.02 8.36
C PRO A 399 15.01 -14.06 9.47
N LEU A 400 13.79 -14.26 9.97
CA LEU A 400 13.30 -13.51 11.13
C LEU A 400 13.85 -14.20 12.38
N THR A 401 14.86 -13.59 13.03
CA THR A 401 15.54 -14.23 14.18
C THR A 401 15.32 -13.50 15.49
N ASN A 402 15.03 -12.19 15.46
CA ASN A 402 14.86 -11.37 16.65
C ASN A 402 13.37 -11.04 16.86
N LEU A 403 12.57 -12.06 17.17
CA LEU A 403 11.14 -11.91 17.44
C LEU A 403 10.87 -11.83 18.96
N SER A 404 9.87 -11.04 19.34
CA SER A 404 9.41 -10.93 20.72
C SER A 404 8.70 -12.22 21.14
N LYS A 405 8.75 -12.58 22.42
CA LYS A 405 8.04 -13.79 22.88
C LYS A 405 6.53 -13.55 22.94
N ILE A 406 5.74 -14.53 22.52
CA ILE A 406 4.29 -14.56 22.70
C ILE A 406 3.93 -15.68 23.66
N ASP A 407 3.24 -15.34 24.75
CA ASP A 407 2.74 -16.36 25.68
C ASP A 407 1.35 -16.87 25.23
N PRO A 408 1.08 -18.18 25.29
CA PRO A 408 -0.25 -18.72 25.01
C PRO A 408 -1.26 -18.30 26.09
N VAL A 409 -2.53 -18.30 25.73
CA VAL A 409 -3.66 -18.06 26.65
C VAL A 409 -4.45 -19.36 26.88
N LYS A 410 -5.20 -19.43 27.98
CA LYS A 410 -5.98 -20.61 28.36
C LYS A 410 -7.03 -20.95 27.29
N GLY A 411 -7.14 -22.24 26.93
CA GLY A 411 -7.94 -22.73 25.81
C GLY A 411 -7.03 -23.46 24.82
N PHE A 412 -7.13 -23.13 23.53
CA PHE A 412 -6.21 -23.67 22.53
C PHE A 412 -4.75 -23.27 22.81
N PRO A 413 -3.78 -24.18 22.60
CA PRO A 413 -2.39 -23.78 22.52
C PRO A 413 -2.18 -22.80 21.37
N LEU A 414 -0.99 -22.20 21.29
CA LEU A 414 -0.67 -21.35 20.15
C LEU A 414 -0.61 -22.21 18.88
N ILE A 415 -1.49 -21.93 17.93
CA ILE A 415 -1.63 -22.65 16.65
C ILE A 415 -1.58 -21.66 15.48
N SER A 416 -1.01 -22.09 14.35
CA SER A 416 -0.89 -21.26 13.15
C SER A 416 -1.55 -21.90 11.94
N PHE A 417 -2.20 -21.08 11.10
CA PHE A 417 -2.86 -21.50 9.87
C PHE A 417 -2.17 -20.90 8.64
N ILE A 418 -1.72 -21.76 7.74
CA ILE A 418 -1.03 -21.39 6.49
C ILE A 418 -1.74 -22.10 5.33
N ALA A 419 -2.29 -21.36 4.37
CA ALA A 419 -2.95 -21.96 3.21
C ALA A 419 -2.27 -21.57 1.90
N GLY A 420 -2.32 -22.44 0.90
CA GLY A 420 -1.79 -22.18 -0.44
C GLY A 420 -0.26 -22.05 -0.50
N ALA A 421 0.47 -22.74 0.37
CA ALA A 421 1.94 -22.76 0.34
C ALA A 421 2.49 -23.27 -1.00
N ASN A 422 1.81 -24.20 -1.68
CA ASN A 422 1.96 -24.53 -3.11
C ASN A 422 3.41 -24.50 -3.65
N PHE A 423 4.36 -25.12 -2.95
CA PHE A 423 5.76 -25.13 -3.36
C PHE A 423 5.91 -25.66 -4.79
N GLY A 424 6.72 -24.97 -5.59
CA GLY A 424 6.87 -25.21 -7.02
C GLY A 424 5.93 -24.44 -7.92
N ASN A 425 4.96 -23.71 -7.37
CA ASN A 425 4.22 -22.70 -8.12
C ASN A 425 5.11 -21.44 -8.30
N ILE A 426 5.20 -20.94 -9.52
CA ILE A 426 5.94 -19.70 -9.81
C ILE A 426 5.30 -18.47 -9.14
N TYR A 427 4.01 -18.58 -8.80
CA TYR A 427 3.22 -17.51 -8.21
C TYR A 427 3.03 -17.61 -6.69
N HIS A 428 3.65 -18.62 -6.07
CA HIS A 428 3.74 -18.75 -4.63
C HIS A 428 4.74 -17.74 -4.05
N SER A 429 4.32 -17.05 -2.99
CA SER A 429 5.23 -16.25 -2.16
C SER A 429 5.94 -17.12 -1.11
N GLU A 430 7.05 -17.72 -1.52
CA GLU A 430 7.90 -18.53 -0.66
C GLU A 430 8.48 -17.73 0.53
N VAL A 431 8.71 -16.43 0.33
CA VAL A 431 9.16 -15.51 1.39
C VAL A 431 8.11 -15.39 2.49
N ASP A 432 6.86 -15.17 2.14
CA ASP A 432 5.77 -15.03 3.11
C ASP A 432 5.53 -16.33 3.88
N THR A 433 5.54 -17.48 3.18
CA THR A 433 5.44 -18.79 3.83
C THR A 433 6.60 -19.03 4.81
N LYS A 434 7.83 -18.72 4.40
CA LYS A 434 9.02 -18.84 5.26
C LYS A 434 9.00 -17.88 6.45
N ASN A 435 8.49 -16.67 6.29
CA ASN A 435 8.32 -15.71 7.38
C ASN A 435 7.33 -16.22 8.43
N MET A 436 6.18 -16.76 8.00
CA MET A 436 5.22 -17.36 8.93
C MET A 436 5.78 -18.60 9.65
N ILE A 437 6.60 -19.41 9.00
CA ILE A 437 7.30 -20.53 9.66
C ILE A 437 8.30 -20.03 10.70
N ASP A 438 9.10 -19.02 10.37
CA ASP A 438 10.06 -18.46 11.33
C ASP A 438 9.33 -17.85 12.53
N MET A 439 8.17 -17.21 12.32
CA MET A 439 7.29 -16.76 13.40
C MET A 439 6.78 -17.92 14.25
N ALA A 440 6.23 -18.98 13.64
CA ALA A 440 5.71 -20.13 14.37
C ALA A 440 6.79 -20.81 15.23
N ILE A 441 8.02 -20.93 14.71
CA ILE A 441 9.17 -21.47 15.44
C ILE A 441 9.56 -20.56 16.61
N ALA A 442 9.68 -19.26 16.37
CA ALA A 442 10.09 -18.31 17.42
C ALA A 442 9.05 -18.19 18.55
N ASP A 443 7.76 -18.31 18.21
CA ASP A 443 6.66 -18.24 19.16
C ASP A 443 6.44 -19.56 19.91
N GLY A 444 7.07 -20.67 19.47
CA GLY A 444 6.87 -21.98 20.07
C GLY A 444 5.45 -22.52 19.87
N VAL A 445 4.90 -22.33 18.66
CA VAL A 445 3.59 -22.85 18.24
C VAL A 445 3.52 -24.37 18.42
N ASP A 446 2.43 -24.89 18.98
CA ASP A 446 2.25 -26.35 19.19
C ASP A 446 1.94 -27.06 17.86
N THR A 447 0.99 -26.51 17.10
CA THR A 447 0.51 -27.10 15.86
C THR A 447 0.42 -26.08 14.73
N VAL A 448 0.96 -26.42 13.56
CA VAL A 448 0.77 -25.67 12.31
C VAL A 448 -0.17 -26.47 11.40
N TYR A 449 -1.31 -25.86 11.07
CA TYR A 449 -2.24 -26.35 10.07
C TYR A 449 -1.86 -25.79 8.70
N ILE A 450 -1.55 -26.69 7.76
CA ILE A 450 -1.18 -26.32 6.39
C ILE A 450 -2.21 -26.85 5.41
N GLN A 451 -2.70 -26.01 4.49
CA GLN A 451 -3.51 -26.44 3.34
C GLN A 451 -2.78 -26.15 2.03
N GLY A 452 -2.68 -27.13 1.13
CA GLY A 452 -1.94 -27.01 -0.14
C GLY A 452 -0.44 -26.79 0.04
N LEU A 453 0.31 -27.85 0.39
CA LEU A 453 1.73 -27.83 0.72
C LEU A 453 2.61 -27.74 -0.54
N PHE A 454 2.23 -28.41 -1.62
CA PHE A 454 2.98 -28.43 -2.88
C PHE A 454 2.04 -28.25 -4.06
N TYR A 455 2.56 -27.72 -5.16
CA TYR A 455 1.78 -27.55 -6.38
C TYR A 455 1.80 -28.83 -7.21
N ALA A 456 0.66 -29.51 -7.35
CA ALA A 456 0.60 -30.83 -7.98
C ALA A 456 0.64 -30.81 -9.52
N THR A 457 0.46 -29.65 -10.17
CA THR A 457 0.29 -29.46 -11.63
C THR A 457 -0.87 -30.23 -12.27
N TYR A 458 -1.57 -29.54 -13.17
CA TYR A 458 -2.73 -30.05 -13.91
C TYR A 458 -2.28 -30.77 -15.19
N TYR A 459 -2.52 -32.07 -15.34
CA TYR A 459 -2.10 -32.92 -16.46
C TYR A 459 -0.58 -32.98 -16.72
N HIS A 460 0.01 -34.18 -16.66
CA HIS A 460 1.42 -34.47 -16.97
C HIS A 460 1.98 -33.74 -18.21
N HIS A 461 1.24 -33.74 -19.33
CA HIS A 461 1.66 -33.09 -20.58
C HIS A 461 1.92 -31.59 -20.41
N GLN A 462 1.26 -30.92 -19.47
CA GLN A 462 1.48 -29.50 -19.18
C GLN A 462 2.78 -29.29 -18.40
N THR A 463 3.14 -30.17 -17.47
CA THR A 463 4.42 -30.09 -16.73
C THR A 463 5.59 -30.32 -17.67
N SER A 464 5.55 -31.36 -18.52
CA SER A 464 6.58 -31.60 -19.53
C SER A 464 6.63 -30.48 -20.56
N ARG A 465 5.49 -29.97 -21.05
CA ARG A 465 5.45 -28.77 -21.92
C ARG A 465 6.03 -27.54 -21.25
N ARG A 466 5.73 -27.32 -19.96
CA ARG A 466 6.25 -26.20 -19.18
C ARG A 466 7.76 -26.33 -19.00
N MET A 467 8.29 -27.52 -18.71
CA MET A 467 9.74 -27.78 -18.65
C MET A 467 10.44 -27.60 -20.00
N LEU A 468 9.78 -27.92 -21.11
CA LEU A 468 10.30 -27.64 -22.46
C LEU A 468 10.37 -26.13 -22.77
N THR A 469 9.48 -25.33 -22.16
CA THR A 469 9.46 -23.86 -22.32
C THR A 469 10.22 -23.10 -21.23
N ASP A 470 10.41 -23.71 -20.07
CA ASP A 470 11.08 -23.20 -18.86
C ASP A 470 11.82 -24.38 -18.19
N PRO A 471 13.09 -24.63 -18.58
CA PRO A 471 13.88 -25.75 -18.06
C PRO A 471 14.08 -25.74 -16.54
N ASP A 472 13.86 -24.61 -15.88
CA ASP A 472 13.98 -24.45 -14.43
C ASP A 472 12.70 -24.86 -13.67
N TYR A 473 11.64 -25.28 -14.38
CA TYR A 473 10.37 -25.68 -13.77
C TYR A 473 10.54 -26.96 -12.93
N GLN A 474 10.25 -26.87 -11.63
CA GLN A 474 10.48 -27.97 -10.67
C GLN A 474 9.62 -29.20 -11.00
N CYS A 475 10.22 -30.40 -11.03
CA CYS A 475 9.49 -31.66 -11.12
C CYS A 475 8.69 -31.96 -9.84
N LEU A 476 7.75 -32.92 -9.88
CA LEU A 476 6.94 -33.32 -8.73
C LEU A 476 7.83 -33.74 -7.53
N ASP A 477 8.88 -34.52 -7.76
CA ASP A 477 9.89 -34.87 -6.74
C ASP A 477 10.49 -33.66 -6.04
N SER A 478 10.91 -32.66 -6.82
CA SER A 478 11.49 -31.43 -6.26
C SER A 478 10.49 -30.69 -5.36
N ARG A 479 9.20 -30.76 -5.68
CA ARG A 479 8.14 -30.09 -4.92
C ARG A 479 7.77 -30.87 -3.67
N LEU A 480 7.63 -32.20 -3.76
CA LEU A 480 7.41 -33.09 -2.62
C LEU A 480 8.58 -32.99 -1.62
N LYS A 481 9.82 -32.95 -2.12
CA LYS A 481 11.01 -32.76 -1.30
C LYS A 481 11.04 -31.42 -0.59
N ALA A 482 10.64 -30.32 -1.25
CA ALA A 482 10.53 -29.01 -0.63
C ALA A 482 9.47 -29.00 0.49
N GLY A 483 8.30 -29.61 0.25
CA GLY A 483 7.27 -29.79 1.27
C GLY A 483 7.78 -30.58 2.48
N ARG A 484 8.47 -31.70 2.25
CA ARG A 484 9.07 -32.52 3.31
C ARG A 484 10.14 -31.76 4.11
N GLN A 485 10.96 -30.94 3.47
CA GLN A 485 11.96 -30.11 4.16
C GLN A 485 11.32 -29.07 5.08
N LEU A 486 10.19 -28.49 4.66
CA LEU A 486 9.42 -27.56 5.49
C LEU A 486 8.83 -28.26 6.71
N VAL A 487 8.17 -29.40 6.51
CA VAL A 487 7.63 -30.22 7.61
C VAL A 487 8.75 -30.62 8.57
N LYS A 488 9.88 -31.08 8.05
CA LYS A 488 11.05 -31.43 8.86
C LYS A 488 11.52 -30.23 9.70
N LYS A 489 11.61 -29.04 9.12
CA LYS A 489 12.03 -27.82 9.84
C LYS A 489 11.10 -27.51 11.03
N LEU A 490 9.79 -27.68 10.86
CA LEU A 490 8.81 -27.50 11.95
C LEU A 490 8.95 -28.61 13.01
N ASN A 491 9.05 -29.86 12.57
CA ASN A 491 9.18 -31.01 13.49
C ASN A 491 10.49 -30.97 14.29
N ASP A 492 11.61 -30.55 13.67
CA ASP A 492 12.90 -30.35 14.35
C ASP A 492 12.81 -29.27 15.44
N ALA A 493 11.89 -28.32 15.28
CA ALA A 493 11.57 -27.29 16.28
C ALA A 493 10.53 -27.76 17.32
N GLY A 494 10.09 -29.02 17.27
CA GLY A 494 9.09 -29.59 18.17
C GLY A 494 7.64 -29.24 17.83
N ILE A 495 7.37 -28.75 16.63
CA ILE A 495 6.05 -28.29 16.19
C ILE A 495 5.35 -29.39 15.38
N LYS A 496 4.10 -29.70 15.74
CA LYS A 496 3.28 -30.67 15.00
C LYS A 496 2.75 -30.04 13.71
N VAL A 497 2.69 -30.82 12.65
CA VAL A 497 2.15 -30.37 11.36
C VAL A 497 0.95 -31.22 10.96
N VAL A 498 -0.20 -30.56 10.79
CA VAL A 498 -1.40 -31.17 10.23
C VAL A 498 -1.58 -30.65 8.82
N TYR A 499 -1.37 -31.52 7.84
CA TYR A 499 -1.51 -31.19 6.43
C TYR A 499 -2.89 -31.58 5.89
N GLN A 500 -3.71 -30.59 5.57
CA GLN A 500 -4.99 -30.81 4.92
C GLN A 500 -4.84 -30.79 3.39
N MET A 501 -5.26 -31.87 2.76
CA MET A 501 -5.28 -32.01 1.31
C MET A 501 -6.31 -31.06 0.65
N GLY A 502 -5.92 -30.49 -0.48
CA GLY A 502 -6.66 -29.48 -1.24
C GLY A 502 -7.21 -29.98 -2.58
N ASP A 503 -7.59 -29.04 -3.43
CA ASP A 503 -8.05 -29.35 -4.79
C ASP A 503 -6.92 -29.86 -5.69
N GLU A 504 -5.68 -29.43 -5.45
CA GLU A 504 -4.52 -29.89 -6.23
C GLU A 504 -4.27 -31.40 -6.05
N GLU A 505 -4.41 -31.92 -4.82
CA GLU A 505 -4.31 -33.35 -4.54
C GLU A 505 -5.45 -34.16 -5.16
N ASN A 506 -6.66 -33.59 -5.24
CA ASN A 506 -7.78 -34.22 -5.95
C ASN A 506 -7.47 -34.39 -7.44
N HIS A 507 -6.78 -33.43 -8.06
CA HIS A 507 -6.35 -33.57 -9.46
C HIS A 507 -5.21 -34.58 -9.62
N LEU A 508 -4.26 -34.62 -8.68
CA LEU A 508 -3.22 -35.66 -8.65
C LEU A 508 -3.83 -37.06 -8.59
N TYR A 509 -4.85 -37.25 -7.73
CA TYR A 509 -5.64 -38.49 -7.68
C TYR A 509 -6.24 -38.83 -9.05
N GLN A 510 -6.90 -37.86 -9.71
CA GLN A 510 -7.53 -38.11 -11.01
C GLN A 510 -6.53 -38.56 -12.08
N ASP A 511 -5.33 -37.99 -12.08
CA ASP A 511 -4.27 -38.35 -13.03
C ASP A 511 -3.68 -39.73 -12.72
N MET A 512 -3.39 -40.05 -11.46
CA MET A 512 -2.95 -41.39 -11.06
C MET A 512 -4.00 -42.45 -11.38
N PHE A 513 -5.28 -42.14 -11.17
CA PHE A 513 -6.38 -43.04 -11.48
C PHE A 513 -6.47 -43.33 -12.99
N LYS A 514 -6.31 -42.31 -13.84
CA LYS A 514 -6.25 -42.50 -15.31
C LYS A 514 -5.08 -43.39 -15.72
N ILE A 515 -3.89 -43.18 -15.14
CA ILE A 515 -2.72 -44.03 -15.43
C ILE A 515 -2.98 -45.47 -14.98
N TYR A 516 -3.52 -45.67 -13.78
CA TYR A 516 -3.90 -46.99 -13.30
C TYR A 516 -4.81 -47.70 -14.31
N THR A 517 -5.89 -47.05 -14.77
CA THR A 517 -6.81 -47.66 -15.77
C THR A 517 -6.10 -48.02 -17.07
N ARG A 518 -5.17 -47.17 -17.54
CA ARG A 518 -4.36 -47.41 -18.74
C ARG A 518 -3.43 -48.62 -18.57
N GLU A 519 -2.77 -48.76 -17.42
CA GLU A 519 -1.91 -49.93 -17.11
C GLU A 519 -2.71 -51.25 -17.08
N GLN A 520 -4.01 -51.19 -16.77
CA GLN A 520 -4.92 -52.35 -16.86
C GLN A 520 -5.45 -52.60 -18.29
N GLY A 521 -5.05 -51.80 -19.29
CA GLY A 521 -5.53 -51.91 -20.67
C GLY A 521 -6.94 -51.39 -20.91
N ILE A 522 -7.46 -50.55 -19.99
CA ILE A 522 -8.83 -50.03 -20.03
C ILE A 522 -8.81 -48.57 -20.53
N THR A 523 -9.69 -48.22 -21.48
CA THR A 523 -9.82 -46.82 -21.90
C THR A 523 -10.65 -46.03 -20.87
N GLY A 524 -10.38 -44.72 -20.73
CA GLY A 524 -11.09 -43.88 -19.76
C GLY A 524 -12.62 -43.83 -19.98
N ASN A 525 -13.09 -44.01 -21.21
CA ASN A 525 -14.52 -44.05 -21.53
C ASN A 525 -15.16 -45.39 -21.12
N ASP A 526 -14.47 -46.52 -21.31
CA ASP A 526 -14.97 -47.84 -20.90
C ASP A 526 -15.24 -47.90 -19.39
N PHE A 527 -14.42 -47.21 -18.59
CA PHE A 527 -14.57 -47.15 -17.14
C PHE A 527 -15.81 -46.35 -16.69
N LEU A 528 -16.19 -45.29 -17.41
CA LEU A 528 -17.36 -44.47 -17.07
C LEU A 528 -18.67 -45.15 -17.46
N GLU A 529 -18.67 -45.97 -18.51
CA GLU A 529 -19.87 -46.57 -19.09
C GLU A 529 -20.16 -47.98 -18.56
N ARG A 530 -19.15 -48.74 -18.14
CA ARG A 530 -19.30 -50.13 -17.68
C ARG A 530 -19.36 -50.28 -16.16
N GLU A 531 -20.46 -50.81 -15.65
CA GLU A 531 -20.67 -51.06 -14.21
C GLU A 531 -19.74 -52.16 -13.65
N ASP A 532 -19.48 -53.22 -14.44
CA ASP A 532 -18.61 -54.33 -14.03
C ASP A 532 -17.15 -53.90 -13.81
N LEU A 533 -16.65 -52.96 -14.63
CA LEU A 533 -15.31 -52.40 -14.45
C LEU A 533 -15.24 -51.44 -13.25
N ARG A 534 -16.29 -50.67 -12.98
CA ARG A 534 -16.37 -49.81 -11.79
C ARG A 534 -16.29 -50.64 -10.52
N THR A 535 -17.17 -51.63 -10.35
CA THR A 535 -17.17 -52.51 -9.17
C THR A 535 -15.83 -53.24 -8.98
N ARG A 536 -15.17 -53.65 -10.08
CA ARG A 536 -13.87 -54.34 -10.00
C ARG A 536 -12.73 -53.47 -9.47
N TYR A 537 -12.75 -52.17 -9.75
CA TYR A 537 -11.68 -51.23 -9.39
C TYR A 537 -12.10 -50.13 -8.40
N ASP A 538 -13.30 -50.23 -7.81
CA ASP A 538 -13.79 -49.27 -6.81
C ASP A 538 -12.84 -49.13 -5.60
N TRP A 539 -12.09 -50.19 -5.26
CA TRP A 539 -11.10 -50.18 -4.18
C TRP A 539 -9.89 -49.29 -4.47
N VAL A 540 -9.60 -48.97 -5.73
CA VAL A 540 -8.40 -48.21 -6.13
C VAL A 540 -8.51 -46.75 -5.66
N ARG A 541 -9.71 -46.18 -5.72
CA ARG A 541 -9.96 -44.80 -5.30
C ARG A 541 -9.56 -44.53 -3.84
N PRO A 542 -10.06 -45.28 -2.83
CA PRO A 542 -9.65 -45.06 -1.45
C PRO A 542 -8.16 -45.36 -1.24
N VAL A 543 -7.56 -46.34 -1.93
CA VAL A 543 -6.11 -46.60 -1.84
C VAL A 543 -5.29 -45.42 -2.34
N ILE A 544 -5.63 -44.83 -3.50
CA ILE A 544 -4.88 -43.67 -4.01
C ILE A 544 -5.01 -42.46 -3.07
N ILE A 545 -6.25 -42.12 -2.66
CA ILE A 545 -6.53 -40.91 -1.89
C ILE A 545 -6.02 -41.02 -0.45
N GLN A 546 -6.28 -42.14 0.22
CA GLN A 546 -6.04 -42.29 1.66
C GLN A 546 -4.67 -42.88 1.99
N GLN A 547 -4.01 -43.55 1.04
CA GLN A 547 -2.76 -44.26 1.30
C GLN A 547 -1.63 -43.75 0.41
N LEU A 548 -1.79 -43.79 -0.92
CA LEU A 548 -0.71 -43.44 -1.85
C LEU A 548 -0.29 -41.98 -1.74
N ILE A 549 -1.23 -41.03 -1.89
CA ILE A 549 -0.86 -39.59 -1.85
C ILE A 549 -0.22 -39.20 -0.51
N PRO A 550 -0.77 -39.57 0.67
CA PRO A 550 -0.11 -39.36 1.96
C PRO A 550 1.29 -39.97 2.03
N TYR A 551 1.47 -41.19 1.52
CA TYR A 551 2.77 -41.86 1.47
C TYR A 551 3.79 -41.08 0.62
N LEU A 552 3.40 -40.57 -0.55
CA LEU A 552 4.28 -39.76 -1.41
C LEU A 552 4.72 -38.46 -0.72
N ILE A 553 3.80 -37.81 0.00
CA ILE A 553 4.09 -36.59 0.78
C ILE A 553 5.09 -36.88 1.90
N ARG A 554 4.86 -37.94 2.68
CA ARG A 554 5.75 -38.35 3.78
C ARG A 554 7.14 -38.73 3.27
N ARG A 555 7.19 -39.45 2.15
CA ARG A 555 8.45 -39.85 1.51
C ARG A 555 9.15 -38.68 0.83
N GLY A 556 8.43 -37.69 0.33
CA GLY A 556 9.03 -36.56 -0.40
C GLY A 556 9.55 -36.92 -1.80
N GLU A 557 9.13 -38.06 -2.35
CA GLU A 557 9.57 -38.62 -3.63
C GLU A 557 8.38 -39.33 -4.31
N ASP A 558 8.31 -39.22 -5.63
CA ASP A 558 7.38 -39.94 -6.49
C ASP A 558 7.94 -41.33 -6.86
N ILE A 559 7.47 -42.33 -6.14
CA ILE A 559 7.85 -43.73 -6.36
C ILE A 559 7.10 -44.41 -7.50
N THR A 560 6.06 -43.74 -8.01
CA THR A 560 5.25 -44.27 -9.11
C THR A 560 5.97 -44.12 -10.45
N LEU A 561 7.09 -43.38 -10.47
CA LEU A 561 7.88 -43.03 -11.64
C LEU A 561 6.99 -42.42 -12.73
N PHE A 562 6.30 -41.35 -12.36
CA PHE A 562 5.36 -40.65 -13.24
C PHE A 562 6.13 -39.93 -14.37
N SER A 563 6.52 -40.67 -15.41
CA SER A 563 7.06 -40.16 -16.68
C SER A 563 6.74 -41.18 -17.80
N THR A 564 6.16 -40.84 -18.95
CA THR A 564 6.75 -40.06 -20.05
C THR A 564 5.80 -39.95 -21.27
N ASP A 565 6.19 -39.14 -22.28
CA ASP A 565 5.83 -39.35 -23.71
C ASP A 565 6.87 -40.20 -24.47
N GLU A 566 8.08 -40.47 -23.94
CA GLU A 566 9.15 -41.20 -24.67
C GLU A 566 9.99 -42.30 -23.94
N ALA A 567 9.99 -42.48 -22.60
CA ALA A 567 10.59 -43.67 -21.93
C ALA A 567 10.58 -43.58 -20.38
N GLN A 568 9.65 -44.26 -19.71
CA GLN A 568 9.79 -44.97 -18.42
C GLN A 568 8.51 -45.78 -18.15
N GLU A 569 8.66 -46.94 -17.52
CA GLU A 569 7.58 -47.84 -17.11
C GLU A 569 6.89 -47.26 -15.86
N THR A 570 5.60 -46.91 -15.93
CA THR A 570 4.84 -46.40 -14.78
C THR A 570 4.53 -47.53 -13.81
N LYS A 571 4.59 -47.24 -12.50
CA LYS A 571 4.44 -48.25 -11.43
C LYS A 571 3.18 -48.05 -10.59
N VAL A 572 2.17 -47.32 -11.09
CA VAL A 572 1.03 -46.90 -10.27
C VAL A 572 0.25 -48.11 -9.76
N SER A 573 -0.02 -49.10 -10.62
CA SER A 573 -0.74 -50.32 -10.25
C SER A 573 0.04 -51.17 -9.25
N GLN A 574 1.34 -51.41 -9.47
CA GLN A 574 2.17 -52.21 -8.55
C GLN A 574 2.20 -51.59 -7.15
N VAL A 575 2.32 -50.26 -7.07
CA VAL A 575 2.29 -49.54 -5.80
C VAL A 575 0.91 -49.62 -5.14
N CYS A 576 -0.18 -49.46 -5.90
CA CYS A 576 -1.54 -49.60 -5.36
C CYS A 576 -1.80 -51.01 -4.81
N TYR A 577 -1.35 -52.06 -5.51
CA TYR A 577 -1.45 -53.44 -5.03
C TYR A 577 -0.58 -53.69 -3.79
N ALA A 578 0.63 -53.13 -3.74
CA ALA A 578 1.49 -53.22 -2.56
C ALA A 578 0.86 -52.57 -1.32
N LEU A 579 0.32 -51.34 -1.49
CA LEU A 579 -0.38 -50.64 -0.42
C LEU A 579 -1.62 -51.41 0.06
N LYS A 580 -2.45 -51.87 -0.88
CA LYS A 580 -3.62 -52.69 -0.56
C LYS A 580 -3.23 -53.92 0.27
N ALA A 581 -2.24 -54.68 -0.19
CA ALA A 581 -1.77 -55.87 0.51
C ALA A 581 -1.25 -55.53 1.93
N TYR A 582 -0.52 -54.42 2.09
CA TYR A 582 -0.04 -53.98 3.40
C TYR A 582 -1.20 -53.68 4.37
N TYR A 583 -2.15 -52.83 3.98
CA TYR A 583 -3.25 -52.43 4.86
C TYR A 583 -4.30 -53.53 5.08
N GLU A 584 -4.41 -54.50 4.17
CA GLU A 584 -5.24 -55.71 4.36
C GLU A 584 -4.52 -56.80 5.17
N GLY A 585 -3.27 -56.61 5.58
CA GLY A 585 -2.47 -57.61 6.32
C GLY A 585 -2.07 -58.83 5.47
N SER A 586 -2.06 -58.71 4.15
CA SER A 586 -1.68 -59.75 3.22
C SER A 586 -0.15 -59.83 3.01
N PRO A 587 0.44 -61.02 2.75
CA PRO A 587 1.87 -61.14 2.46
C PRO A 587 2.28 -60.31 1.23
N LEU A 588 3.28 -59.42 1.40
CA LEU A 588 3.74 -58.54 0.32
C LEU A 588 4.53 -59.26 -0.77
N GLY A 589 5.32 -60.29 -0.43
CA GLY A 589 6.19 -60.97 -1.41
C GLY A 589 7.06 -60.00 -2.21
N ASP A 590 7.08 -60.16 -3.53
CA ASP A 590 7.83 -59.29 -4.45
C ASP A 590 7.31 -57.85 -4.47
N LEU A 591 6.10 -57.57 -3.97
CA LEU A 591 5.55 -56.21 -3.89
C LEU A 591 6.24 -55.34 -2.83
N ALA A 592 6.95 -55.95 -1.88
CA ALA A 592 7.67 -55.24 -0.82
C ALA A 592 8.71 -54.25 -1.36
N GLN A 593 9.23 -54.46 -2.58
CA GLN A 593 10.19 -53.55 -3.20
C GLN A 593 9.58 -52.19 -3.61
N TYR A 594 8.25 -52.09 -3.67
CA TYR A 594 7.57 -50.89 -4.15
C TYR A 594 7.10 -49.94 -3.03
N ILE A 595 7.11 -50.37 -1.77
CA ILE A 595 6.67 -49.56 -0.63
C ILE A 595 7.67 -49.63 0.52
N ASP A 596 7.78 -48.57 1.29
CA ASP A 596 8.64 -48.49 2.47
C ASP A 596 7.78 -48.28 3.73
N PRO A 597 7.68 -49.28 4.64
CA PRO A 597 6.79 -49.22 5.79
C PRO A 597 6.95 -48.00 6.69
N GLN A 598 8.14 -47.40 6.76
CA GLN A 598 8.38 -46.25 7.65
C GLN A 598 7.61 -44.97 7.27
N TYR A 599 7.04 -44.90 6.06
CA TYR A 599 6.29 -43.74 5.55
C TYR A 599 4.79 -44.01 5.36
N LEU A 600 4.29 -45.17 5.80
CA LEU A 600 2.90 -45.59 5.59
C LEU A 600 1.94 -45.07 6.67
N GLU A 601 2.43 -44.72 7.86
CA GLU A 601 1.59 -44.30 8.97
C GLU A 601 1.81 -42.82 9.33
N ASP A 602 0.77 -42.19 9.89
CA ASP A 602 0.89 -40.86 10.47
C ASP A 602 1.77 -40.93 11.72
N THR A 603 2.38 -39.81 12.05
CA THR A 603 3.17 -39.67 13.29
C THR A 603 2.55 -38.57 14.14
N ASP A 604 2.87 -38.55 15.43
CA ASP A 604 2.44 -37.47 16.32
C ASP A 604 2.90 -36.08 15.86
N MET A 605 3.99 -36.02 15.06
CA MET A 605 4.57 -34.79 14.53
C MET A 605 4.07 -34.40 13.14
N PHE A 606 3.55 -35.35 12.36
CA PHE A 606 3.08 -35.09 11.01
C PHE A 606 1.91 -36.00 10.64
N LYS A 607 0.77 -35.37 10.33
CA LYS A 607 -0.50 -36.01 9.99
C LYS A 607 -1.02 -35.47 8.64
N VAL A 608 -1.46 -36.36 7.75
CA VAL A 608 -2.07 -35.96 6.46
C VAL A 608 -3.57 -36.31 6.46
N VAL A 609 -4.43 -35.30 6.23
CA VAL A 609 -5.88 -35.42 6.40
C VAL A 609 -6.65 -34.87 5.20
N PHE A 610 -7.82 -35.43 4.94
CA PHE A 610 -8.72 -34.99 3.87
C PHE A 610 -9.77 -33.97 4.38
N GLN A 611 -10.36 -34.26 5.54
CA GLN A 611 -11.19 -33.36 6.35
C GLN A 611 -10.73 -33.50 7.81
N THR A 612 -10.85 -32.43 8.60
CA THR A 612 -10.31 -32.42 9.95
C THR A 612 -11.33 -31.89 10.94
N VAL A 613 -11.60 -32.67 11.98
CA VAL A 613 -12.11 -32.18 13.26
C VAL A 613 -11.13 -32.67 14.32
N ASP A 614 -10.26 -31.77 14.80
CA ASP A 614 -9.27 -32.09 15.84
C ASP A 614 -9.70 -31.42 17.16
N SER A 615 -9.89 -32.23 18.21
CA SER A 615 -10.24 -31.74 19.56
C SER A 615 -8.97 -31.62 20.42
N TYR A 616 -8.82 -30.46 21.07
CA TYR A 616 -7.70 -30.16 21.96
C TYR A 616 -8.00 -30.44 23.43
N ASP A 617 -9.29 -30.50 23.81
CA ASP A 617 -9.74 -30.89 25.14
C ASP A 617 -10.84 -31.95 25.05
N GLN A 618 -10.57 -33.13 25.59
CA GLN A 618 -11.54 -34.23 25.63
C GLN A 618 -12.72 -33.95 26.58
N ASN A 619 -12.56 -33.02 27.54
CA ASN A 619 -13.60 -32.64 28.50
C ASN A 619 -14.45 -31.46 28.02
N ASP A 620 -14.00 -30.73 26.99
CA ASP A 620 -14.73 -29.64 26.34
C ASP A 620 -14.63 -29.83 24.82
N PRO A 621 -15.49 -30.68 24.22
CA PRO A 621 -15.46 -30.98 22.79
C PRO A 621 -15.60 -29.74 21.90
N ALA A 622 -16.17 -28.65 22.43
CA ALA A 622 -16.26 -27.37 21.73
C ALA A 622 -14.87 -26.75 21.48
N LEU A 623 -13.85 -27.04 22.29
CA LEU A 623 -12.45 -26.68 22.02
C LEU A 623 -11.85 -27.60 20.94
N SER A 624 -12.42 -27.53 19.75
CA SER A 624 -11.97 -28.24 18.56
C SER A 624 -11.85 -27.31 17.35
N VAL A 625 -11.04 -27.77 16.38
CA VAL A 625 -10.78 -27.10 15.11
C VAL A 625 -11.37 -27.94 13.98
N ASP A 626 -12.30 -27.35 13.23
CA ASP A 626 -12.89 -27.93 12.02
C ASP A 626 -12.31 -27.21 10.78
N LEU A 627 -11.46 -27.92 10.05
CA LEU A 627 -10.92 -27.43 8.78
C LEU A 627 -11.80 -27.91 7.64
N ILE A 628 -12.58 -27.00 7.08
CA ILE A 628 -13.56 -27.34 6.05
C ILE A 628 -13.00 -27.18 4.64
N SER A 629 -13.40 -28.09 3.76
CA SER A 629 -13.06 -28.06 2.34
C SER A 629 -14.25 -27.54 1.51
N ASN A 630 -14.24 -26.23 1.21
CA ASN A 630 -15.14 -25.60 0.22
C ASN A 630 -16.65 -25.52 0.59
N PRO A 631 -17.05 -24.72 1.60
CA PRO A 631 -18.46 -24.44 1.88
C PRO A 631 -19.16 -23.62 0.77
N ASN A 632 -18.39 -22.98 -0.12
CA ASN A 632 -18.88 -22.12 -1.20
C ASN A 632 -18.96 -22.90 -2.53
N PHE A 633 -20.18 -23.15 -3.03
CA PHE A 633 -20.43 -23.97 -4.23
C PHE A 633 -19.77 -23.48 -5.55
N SER A 634 -19.17 -22.29 -5.60
CA SER A 634 -18.47 -21.79 -6.79
C SER A 634 -17.21 -20.96 -6.47
N HIS A 635 -16.22 -21.03 -7.35
CA HIS A 635 -15.05 -20.14 -7.34
C HIS A 635 -15.41 -18.65 -7.51
N ILE A 636 -16.62 -18.32 -7.94
CA ILE A 636 -17.10 -16.93 -8.06
C ILE A 636 -17.52 -16.36 -6.71
N THR A 637 -18.22 -17.17 -5.93
CA THR A 637 -18.68 -16.80 -4.58
C THR A 637 -17.53 -16.64 -3.58
N GLN A 638 -16.43 -17.36 -3.76
CA GLN A 638 -15.20 -17.30 -2.93
C GLN A 638 -14.52 -15.91 -2.91
N TYR A 639 -14.76 -15.05 -3.91
CA TYR A 639 -14.15 -13.72 -3.96
C TYR A 639 -15.17 -12.58 -3.86
N GLY A 640 -16.44 -12.83 -4.19
CA GLY A 640 -17.51 -11.84 -4.08
C GLY A 640 -18.11 -11.68 -2.67
N ASN A 641 -18.16 -12.78 -1.90
CA ASN A 641 -18.73 -12.87 -0.54
C ASN A 641 -18.25 -14.15 0.21
N PRO A 642 -16.94 -14.29 0.52
CA PRO A 642 -16.38 -15.53 1.04
C PRO A 642 -16.95 -15.99 2.38
N GLU A 643 -17.32 -15.06 3.25
CA GLU A 643 -17.91 -15.35 4.57
C GLU A 643 -19.30 -16.02 4.48
N ALA A 644 -20.01 -15.88 3.35
CA ALA A 644 -21.38 -16.39 3.22
C ALA A 644 -21.47 -17.92 3.36
N GLY A 645 -20.48 -18.65 2.84
CA GLY A 645 -20.42 -20.11 2.94
C GLY A 645 -20.24 -20.57 4.38
N LEU A 646 -19.25 -20.00 5.08
CA LEU A 646 -19.00 -20.28 6.50
C LEU A 646 -20.20 -19.92 7.37
N ARG A 647 -20.78 -18.72 7.19
CA ARG A 647 -22.00 -18.32 7.92
C ARG A 647 -23.16 -19.29 7.68
N LYS A 648 -23.32 -19.77 6.44
CA LYS A 648 -24.35 -20.78 6.13
C LYS A 648 -24.06 -22.12 6.81
N TYR A 649 -22.79 -22.55 6.83
CA TYR A 649 -22.35 -23.76 7.51
C TYR A 649 -22.61 -23.68 9.03
N VAL A 650 -22.18 -22.60 9.67
CA VAL A 650 -22.43 -22.34 11.10
C VAL A 650 -23.92 -22.27 11.41
N ARG A 651 -24.70 -21.50 10.64
CA ARG A 651 -26.16 -21.44 10.82
C ARG A 651 -26.84 -22.80 10.63
N ALA A 652 -26.34 -23.66 9.74
CA ALA A 652 -26.90 -24.99 9.55
C ALA A 652 -26.67 -25.89 10.79
N HIS A 653 -25.52 -25.74 11.46
CA HIS A 653 -25.27 -26.37 12.76
C HIS A 653 -26.18 -25.83 13.86
N GLN A 654 -26.29 -24.51 13.95
CA GLN A 654 -27.10 -23.82 14.99
C GLN A 654 -28.62 -24.07 14.84
N SER A 655 -29.13 -24.18 13.61
CA SER A 655 -30.58 -24.37 13.33
C SER A 655 -31.05 -25.83 13.35
N GLY A 656 -30.15 -26.80 13.59
CA GLY A 656 -30.47 -28.22 13.67
C GLY A 656 -30.87 -28.88 12.35
N ALA A 657 -30.77 -28.19 11.20
CA ALA A 657 -31.19 -28.71 9.90
C ALA A 657 -30.24 -29.80 9.33
N VAL A 658 -29.04 -29.95 9.89
CA VAL A 658 -28.01 -30.91 9.42
C VAL A 658 -27.36 -31.72 10.56
N SER A 659 -27.55 -31.36 11.83
CA SER A 659 -26.79 -31.95 12.95
C SER A 659 -27.62 -32.92 13.80
N LYS A 660 -27.07 -34.12 14.07
CA LYS A 660 -27.49 -35.04 15.14
C LYS A 660 -26.79 -34.74 16.48
N TYR A 661 -25.89 -33.77 16.51
CA TYR A 661 -25.01 -33.47 17.65
C TYR A 661 -25.60 -32.36 18.54
N PRO A 662 -25.44 -32.45 19.87
CA PRO A 662 -25.70 -31.35 20.80
C PRO A 662 -24.93 -30.08 20.40
N LEU A 663 -25.50 -28.89 20.66
CA LEU A 663 -24.83 -27.60 20.42
C LEU A 663 -23.46 -27.50 21.12
N GLU A 664 -23.28 -28.23 22.22
CA GLU A 664 -22.07 -28.31 23.05
C GLU A 664 -20.91 -29.07 22.38
N GLU A 665 -21.17 -29.80 21.28
CA GLU A 665 -20.15 -30.56 20.53
C GLU A 665 -19.72 -29.85 19.24
N ILE A 666 -20.18 -28.61 19.01
CA ILE A 666 -19.84 -27.85 17.81
C ILE A 666 -18.42 -27.27 17.93
N PRO A 667 -17.55 -27.46 16.92
CA PRO A 667 -16.19 -26.92 16.93
C PRO A 667 -16.15 -25.39 17.08
N GLN A 668 -15.28 -24.91 17.98
CA GLN A 668 -15.08 -23.49 18.25
C GLN A 668 -14.38 -22.80 17.08
N LEU A 669 -13.33 -23.39 16.49
CA LEU A 669 -12.68 -22.81 15.31
C LEU A 669 -13.16 -23.52 14.06
N ILE A 670 -13.75 -22.76 13.14
CA ILE A 670 -14.16 -23.27 11.82
C ILE A 670 -13.37 -22.53 10.77
N VAL A 671 -12.51 -23.25 10.07
CA VAL A 671 -11.44 -22.68 9.26
C VAL A 671 -11.60 -23.08 7.80
N ASP A 672 -11.62 -22.09 6.92
CA ASP A 672 -11.63 -22.26 5.47
C ASP A 672 -10.34 -21.68 4.86
N GLY A 673 -9.43 -22.55 4.44
CA GLY A 673 -8.15 -22.15 3.82
C GLY A 673 -8.20 -21.96 2.30
N ARG A 674 -9.38 -21.91 1.69
CA ARG A 674 -9.52 -21.73 0.23
C ARG A 674 -10.00 -20.34 -0.18
N GLN A 675 -10.05 -19.39 0.75
CA GLN A 675 -10.65 -18.08 0.48
C GLN A 675 -9.69 -17.10 -0.18
N GLY A 676 -10.27 -16.13 -0.90
CA GLY A 676 -9.52 -15.09 -1.61
C GLY A 676 -8.96 -14.00 -0.70
N TYR A 677 -9.46 -13.86 0.52
CA TYR A 677 -8.93 -12.90 1.49
C TYR A 677 -8.94 -13.40 2.92
N MET A 678 -8.05 -12.80 3.72
CA MET A 678 -7.91 -13.07 5.14
C MET A 678 -9.09 -12.47 5.89
N ALA A 679 -9.87 -13.29 6.58
CA ALA A 679 -11.01 -12.82 7.37
C ALA A 679 -11.13 -13.62 8.67
N LEU A 680 -11.70 -12.98 9.69
CA LEU A 680 -12.03 -13.57 10.97
C LEU A 680 -13.34 -12.92 11.41
N GLU A 681 -14.31 -13.73 11.83
CA GLU A 681 -15.56 -13.26 12.42
C GLU A 681 -15.90 -14.15 13.60
N VAL A 682 -16.34 -13.55 14.70
CA VAL A 682 -16.83 -14.31 15.85
C VAL A 682 -18.35 -14.25 15.84
N THR A 683 -18.98 -15.43 15.87
CA THR A 683 -20.44 -15.62 15.88
C THR A 683 -20.77 -16.54 17.03
N ASP A 684 -21.44 -16.00 18.05
CA ASP A 684 -21.66 -16.70 19.33
C ASP A 684 -20.31 -17.25 19.86
N ASP A 685 -20.28 -18.50 20.31
CA ASP A 685 -19.05 -19.13 20.84
C ASP A 685 -18.10 -19.67 19.76
N GLN A 686 -18.37 -19.39 18.48
CA GLN A 686 -17.57 -19.86 17.34
C GLN A 686 -16.78 -18.75 16.67
N VAL A 687 -15.61 -19.12 16.14
CA VAL A 687 -14.73 -18.26 15.36
C VAL A 687 -14.61 -18.84 13.96
N MET A 688 -15.09 -18.07 12.99
CA MET A 688 -14.95 -18.38 11.58
C MET A 688 -13.66 -17.74 11.05
N LEU A 689 -12.76 -18.55 10.51
CA LEU A 689 -11.45 -18.13 10.03
C LEU A 689 -11.32 -18.40 8.53
N ASN A 690 -11.15 -17.35 7.74
CA ASN A 690 -10.71 -17.43 6.36
C ASN A 690 -9.19 -17.25 6.30
N VAL A 691 -8.51 -18.27 5.81
CA VAL A 691 -7.06 -18.22 5.58
C VAL A 691 -6.86 -18.03 4.08
N PRO A 692 -6.23 -16.93 3.64
CA PRO A 692 -6.01 -16.71 2.23
C PRO A 692 -4.92 -17.66 1.72
N GLN A 693 -4.99 -17.99 0.43
CA GLN A 693 -3.90 -18.72 -0.20
C GLN A 693 -2.62 -17.85 -0.25
N MET A 694 -1.44 -18.44 -0.05
CA MET A 694 -0.12 -17.77 -0.18
C MET A 694 0.28 -17.47 -1.63
N ILE A 695 -0.70 -17.11 -2.45
CA ILE A 695 -0.54 -16.65 -3.83
C ILE A 695 -0.50 -15.12 -3.77
N ASN A 696 0.52 -14.52 -4.38
CA ASN A 696 0.60 -13.06 -4.42
C ASN A 696 -0.21 -12.52 -5.60
N ASP A 697 -1.50 -12.27 -5.35
CA ASP A 697 -2.42 -11.82 -6.40
C ASP A 697 -2.07 -10.40 -6.93
N GLU A 698 -1.25 -9.62 -6.20
CA GLU A 698 -0.72 -8.34 -6.67
C GLU A 698 0.17 -8.49 -7.91
N TRP A 699 0.74 -9.67 -8.15
CA TRP A 699 1.54 -9.94 -9.35
C TRP A 699 0.70 -9.89 -10.65
N TYR A 700 -0.63 -9.84 -10.56
CA TYR A 700 -1.53 -9.97 -11.71
C TYR A 700 -2.45 -8.77 -11.98
N ILE A 701 -2.52 -7.78 -11.08
CA ILE A 701 -3.45 -6.66 -11.21
C ILE A 701 -2.72 -5.40 -11.68
N THR A 702 -2.92 -5.07 -12.96
CA THR A 702 -2.56 -3.80 -13.61
C THR A 702 -3.32 -2.64 -12.94
N GLU A 703 -2.67 -1.70 -12.25
CA GLU A 703 -2.15 -0.47 -12.86
C GLU A 703 -0.63 -0.25 -12.68
N LYS A 704 0.07 -1.17 -12.01
CA LYS A 704 1.54 -1.17 -11.94
C LYS A 704 2.05 -2.41 -12.66
N ASP A 705 2.56 -2.22 -13.86
CA ASP A 705 3.17 -3.23 -14.74
C ASP A 705 4.34 -3.98 -14.06
N LEU A 706 4.04 -4.92 -13.16
CA LEU A 706 5.01 -5.92 -12.74
C LEU A 706 5.10 -7.04 -13.79
N LEU A 707 4.00 -7.38 -14.49
CA LEU A 707 3.97 -8.47 -15.49
C LEU A 707 2.95 -8.27 -16.65
N PRO A 708 3.23 -7.40 -17.65
CA PRO A 708 2.38 -7.26 -18.84
C PRO A 708 2.42 -8.51 -19.74
N GLY A 709 1.26 -8.95 -20.26
CA GLY A 709 1.14 -10.06 -21.21
C GLY A 709 0.79 -11.42 -20.61
N ILE A 710 0.77 -11.55 -19.28
CA ILE A 710 0.28 -12.79 -18.65
C ILE A 710 -1.25 -12.82 -18.63
N LYS A 711 -1.97 -11.69 -18.75
CA LYS A 711 -3.45 -11.68 -18.73
C LYS A 711 -4.07 -12.66 -19.74
N GLU A 712 -3.53 -12.74 -20.95
CA GLU A 712 -3.98 -13.66 -22.00
C GLU A 712 -3.59 -15.12 -21.69
N LYS A 713 -2.37 -15.35 -21.17
CA LYS A 713 -1.93 -16.69 -20.72
C LYS A 713 -2.62 -17.18 -19.42
N ILE A 714 -3.04 -16.26 -18.55
CA ILE A 714 -3.83 -16.48 -17.32
C ILE A 714 -5.26 -16.87 -17.67
N LEU A 715 -5.83 -16.25 -18.71
CA LEU A 715 -7.13 -16.63 -19.28
C LEU A 715 -7.09 -18.04 -19.89
N GLU A 716 -5.92 -18.48 -20.35
CA GLU A 716 -5.68 -19.82 -20.91
C GLU A 716 -5.30 -20.89 -19.86
N ASP A 717 -4.80 -20.50 -18.68
CA ASP A 717 -4.47 -21.44 -17.59
C ASP A 717 -5.74 -21.86 -16.81
N PRO A 718 -6.15 -23.14 -16.86
CA PRO A 718 -7.37 -23.62 -16.21
C PRO A 718 -7.38 -23.45 -14.68
N THR A 719 -6.20 -23.45 -14.04
CA THR A 719 -6.04 -23.23 -12.59
C THR A 719 -6.25 -21.76 -12.20
N HIS A 720 -6.30 -20.84 -13.18
CA HIS A 720 -6.33 -19.39 -12.98
C HIS A 720 -7.61 -18.68 -13.46
N LYS A 721 -8.73 -19.41 -13.66
CA LYS A 721 -10.10 -18.83 -13.73
C LYS A 721 -10.51 -17.97 -12.51
N ARG A 722 -9.61 -17.81 -11.52
CA ARG A 722 -9.71 -17.00 -10.30
C ARG A 722 -9.55 -15.49 -10.56
N VAL A 723 -8.66 -15.09 -11.49
CA VAL A 723 -8.37 -13.66 -11.80
C VAL A 723 -9.32 -13.08 -12.87
N THR A 724 -10.02 -13.94 -13.61
CA THR A 724 -10.88 -13.55 -14.74
C THR A 724 -12.24 -13.02 -14.32
N GLN A 725 -12.53 -12.99 -13.02
CA GLN A 725 -13.72 -12.38 -12.45
C GLN A 725 -13.47 -10.88 -12.35
N VAL A 726 -14.01 -10.15 -13.32
CA VAL A 726 -13.76 -8.75 -13.72
C VAL A 726 -13.90 -7.69 -12.58
N HIS A 727 -14.12 -8.09 -11.32
CA HIS A 727 -14.37 -7.22 -10.18
C HIS A 727 -13.60 -7.59 -8.88
N THR A 728 -12.65 -8.54 -8.92
CA THR A 728 -11.95 -9.00 -7.71
C THR A 728 -10.70 -8.16 -7.40
N LYS A 729 -10.63 -7.64 -6.17
CA LYS A 729 -9.56 -6.76 -5.66
C LYS A 729 -8.30 -7.59 -5.34
N PRO A 730 -7.07 -7.09 -5.56
CA PRO A 730 -5.84 -7.83 -5.20
C PRO A 730 -5.80 -8.05 -3.69
N ASN A 731 -5.41 -9.25 -3.29
CA ASN A 731 -5.13 -9.53 -1.89
C ASN A 731 -3.67 -9.96 -1.71
N TYR A 732 -3.12 -9.60 -0.56
CA TYR A 732 -1.76 -9.93 -0.16
C TYR A 732 -1.73 -11.32 0.54
N PRO A 733 -0.68 -12.14 0.33
CA PRO A 733 -0.49 -13.40 1.04
C PRO A 733 -0.55 -13.22 2.56
N GLY A 734 -1.31 -14.04 3.27
CA GLY A 734 -1.55 -13.83 4.69
C GLY A 734 -1.89 -15.08 5.46
N GLY A 735 -2.00 -14.96 6.78
CA GLY A 735 -2.40 -16.05 7.65
C GLY A 735 -2.65 -15.61 9.08
N TRP A 736 -3.09 -16.57 9.90
CA TRP A 736 -3.49 -16.34 11.28
C TRP A 736 -2.66 -17.21 12.23
N THR A 737 -2.20 -16.63 13.33
CA THR A 737 -1.80 -17.39 14.52
C THR A 737 -2.76 -17.05 15.64
N VAL A 738 -3.30 -18.07 16.31
CA VAL A 738 -4.32 -17.92 17.35
C VAL A 738 -4.02 -18.78 18.57
N SER A 739 -4.54 -18.39 19.72
CA SER A 739 -4.52 -19.17 20.96
C SER A 739 -5.74 -18.79 21.80
N GLY A 740 -6.18 -19.70 22.67
CA GLY A 740 -7.14 -19.41 23.71
C GLY A 740 -8.56 -19.87 23.42
N ASP A 741 -9.53 -19.18 24.00
CA ASP A 741 -10.96 -19.49 23.93
C ASP A 741 -11.72 -18.17 23.81
N VAL A 742 -12.54 -18.01 22.78
CA VAL A 742 -13.25 -16.74 22.54
C VAL A 742 -14.27 -16.41 23.63
N ARG A 743 -14.75 -17.42 24.37
CA ARG A 743 -15.61 -17.25 25.55
C ARG A 743 -14.83 -16.63 26.72
N GLU A 744 -13.54 -16.95 26.83
CA GLU A 744 -12.61 -16.40 27.82
C GLU A 744 -11.71 -15.31 27.20
N VAL A 745 -10.50 -15.67 26.78
CA VAL A 745 -9.55 -14.79 26.09
C VAL A 745 -9.08 -15.50 24.83
N MET A 746 -9.24 -14.84 23.67
CA MET A 746 -8.64 -15.31 22.43
C MET A 746 -7.58 -14.31 21.95
N ARG A 747 -6.39 -14.84 21.68
CA ARG A 747 -5.27 -14.10 21.12
C ARG A 747 -5.20 -14.33 19.62
N ILE A 748 -5.10 -13.25 18.86
CA ILE A 748 -5.07 -13.27 17.39
C ILE A 748 -3.86 -12.46 16.91
N ILE A 749 -3.02 -13.08 16.09
CA ILE A 749 -1.81 -12.48 15.52
C ILE A 749 -1.92 -12.58 14.00
N PRO A 750 -2.34 -11.50 13.32
CA PRO A 750 -2.44 -11.48 11.86
C PRO A 750 -1.08 -11.35 11.19
N TYR A 751 -0.86 -12.12 10.11
CA TYR A 751 0.22 -11.88 9.15
C TYR A 751 -0.37 -11.34 7.84
N TYR A 752 -0.04 -10.08 7.51
CA TYR A 752 -0.45 -9.43 6.26
C TYR A 752 0.59 -8.39 5.83
N LYS A 753 0.37 -7.74 4.69
CA LYS A 753 1.34 -6.85 4.01
C LYS A 753 2.09 -5.90 4.95
N ARG A 754 1.35 -5.13 5.76
CA ARG A 754 2.00 -4.13 6.62
C ARG A 754 2.83 -4.76 7.73
N VAL A 755 2.35 -5.86 8.32
CA VAL A 755 3.10 -6.60 9.35
C VAL A 755 4.44 -7.07 8.79
N ARG A 756 4.46 -7.62 7.56
CA ARG A 756 5.71 -7.97 6.88
C ARG A 756 6.65 -6.77 6.76
N GLU A 757 6.16 -5.65 6.21
CA GLU A 757 7.00 -4.47 5.97
C GLU A 757 7.64 -3.93 7.26
N VAL A 758 6.88 -3.90 8.36
CA VAL A 758 7.38 -3.42 9.66
C VAL A 758 8.36 -4.43 10.27
N LEU A 759 8.04 -5.73 10.22
CA LEU A 759 8.94 -6.80 10.68
C LEU A 759 10.28 -6.74 9.94
N GLU A 760 10.26 -6.69 8.61
CA GLU A 760 11.48 -6.63 7.79
C GLU A 760 12.29 -5.37 8.07
N TYR A 761 11.62 -4.23 8.32
CA TYR A 761 12.29 -3.00 8.73
C TYR A 761 13.03 -3.16 10.06
N VAL A 762 12.35 -3.67 11.10
CA VAL A 762 12.94 -3.88 12.43
C VAL A 762 14.09 -4.90 12.38
N GLN A 763 13.92 -6.00 11.65
CA GLN A 763 15.00 -6.99 11.50
C GLN A 763 16.21 -6.40 10.76
N LYS A 764 15.98 -5.52 9.78
CA LYS A 764 17.06 -4.88 9.01
C LYS A 764 17.82 -3.82 9.82
N THR A 765 17.12 -3.04 10.66
CA THR A 765 17.74 -1.99 11.48
C THR A 765 18.33 -2.53 12.78
N GLY A 766 17.79 -3.62 13.32
CA GLY A 766 18.17 -4.18 14.62
C GLY A 766 17.64 -3.36 15.81
N GLU A 767 16.86 -2.31 15.56
CA GLU A 767 16.30 -1.44 16.60
C GLU A 767 14.82 -1.78 16.81
N GLY A 768 14.47 -2.23 18.02
CA GLY A 768 13.10 -2.51 18.40
C GLY A 768 12.24 -1.25 18.51
N LEU A 769 10.96 -1.37 18.15
CA LEU A 769 9.97 -0.32 18.31
C LEU A 769 9.48 -0.22 19.76
N PRO A 770 8.91 0.92 20.20
CA PRO A 770 8.30 1.03 21.53
C PRO A 770 7.12 0.06 21.70
N GLY A 771 7.15 -0.79 22.72
CA GLY A 771 6.02 -1.65 23.08
C GLY A 771 4.85 -0.83 23.64
N LEU A 772 3.64 -1.08 23.15
CA LEU A 772 2.46 -0.25 23.43
C LEU A 772 1.17 -1.08 23.31
N SER A 773 0.28 -0.96 24.29
CA SER A 773 -1.07 -1.54 24.25
C SER A 773 -2.15 -0.46 24.15
N VAL A 774 -3.23 -0.73 23.43
CA VAL A 774 -4.32 0.22 23.18
C VAL A 774 -5.67 -0.46 23.38
N LEU A 775 -6.54 0.15 24.17
CA LEU A 775 -7.91 -0.32 24.41
C LEU A 775 -8.87 0.27 23.38
N HIS A 776 -9.79 -0.56 22.88
CA HIS A 776 -10.95 -0.14 22.09
C HIS A 776 -12.20 -0.07 22.97
N VAL A 777 -12.89 1.07 22.96
CA VAL A 777 -14.14 1.32 23.68
C VAL A 777 -15.18 1.79 22.69
N ASN A 778 -16.18 0.96 22.42
CA ASN A 778 -17.24 1.26 21.45
C ASN A 778 -18.58 0.70 21.96
N ASP A 779 -19.67 1.31 21.50
CA ASP A 779 -21.03 0.82 21.67
C ASP A 779 -21.32 0.42 23.13
N THR A 780 -21.11 1.39 24.03
CA THR A 780 -21.44 1.21 25.45
C THR A 780 -22.95 1.26 25.68
N GLN A 781 -23.63 2.14 24.94
CA GLN A 781 -25.07 2.40 24.95
C GLN A 781 -25.66 2.46 26.37
N ILE A 782 -25.11 3.32 27.22
CA ILE A 782 -25.67 3.57 28.56
C ILE A 782 -27.13 3.99 28.44
N GLY A 783 -27.98 3.40 29.27
CA GLY A 783 -29.42 3.58 29.23
C GLY A 783 -30.14 2.68 28.23
N SER A 784 -29.43 1.81 27.49
CA SER A 784 -30.05 0.78 26.66
C SER A 784 -30.51 -0.43 27.50
N PRO A 785 -31.63 -1.10 27.15
CA PRO A 785 -31.98 -2.38 27.77
C PRO A 785 -30.94 -3.49 27.53
N THR A 786 -30.03 -3.30 26.57
CA THR A 786 -28.95 -4.24 26.27
C THR A 786 -27.61 -3.83 26.89
N GLU A 787 -27.56 -2.78 27.72
CA GLU A 787 -26.31 -2.28 28.31
C GLU A 787 -25.60 -3.32 29.20
N ARG A 788 -24.26 -3.29 29.20
CA ARG A 788 -23.41 -4.15 30.04
C ARG A 788 -22.32 -3.34 30.75
N ILE A 789 -22.73 -2.32 31.53
CA ILE A 789 -21.83 -1.38 32.22
C ILE A 789 -20.75 -2.10 33.04
N LYS A 790 -21.10 -3.17 33.77
CA LYS A 790 -20.14 -3.92 34.59
C LYS A 790 -18.99 -4.49 33.75
N TYR A 791 -19.28 -5.02 32.55
CA TYR A 791 -18.27 -5.55 31.65
C TYR A 791 -17.39 -4.45 31.08
N PHE A 792 -17.96 -3.28 30.76
CA PHE A 792 -17.19 -2.13 30.33
C PHE A 792 -16.17 -1.69 31.40
N LEU A 793 -16.61 -1.57 32.66
CA LEU A 793 -15.73 -1.18 33.77
C LEU A 793 -14.65 -2.22 34.06
N LYS A 794 -15.00 -3.52 34.03
CA LYS A 794 -14.03 -4.60 34.19
C LYS A 794 -13.00 -4.61 33.07
N MET A 795 -13.42 -4.35 31.84
CA MET A 795 -12.52 -4.24 30.70
C MET A 795 -11.56 -3.06 30.84
N LEU A 796 -12.08 -1.90 31.27
CA LEU A 796 -11.26 -0.71 31.54
C LEU A 796 -10.21 -1.02 32.61
N ASP A 797 -10.63 -1.65 33.70
CA ASP A 797 -9.72 -2.06 34.78
C ASP A 797 -8.65 -3.04 34.31
N LEU A 798 -9.05 -4.09 33.58
CA LEU A 798 -8.12 -5.03 32.98
C LEU A 798 -7.10 -4.33 32.05
N ALA A 799 -7.54 -3.40 31.22
CA ALA A 799 -6.63 -2.67 30.32
C ALA A 799 -5.55 -1.89 31.10
N PHE A 800 -5.93 -1.20 32.18
CA PHE A 800 -4.98 -0.45 32.99
C PHE A 800 -4.05 -1.35 33.81
N TYR A 801 -4.55 -2.43 34.42
CA TYR A 801 -3.80 -3.21 35.41
C TYR A 801 -3.11 -4.46 34.84
N LYS A 802 -3.61 -5.05 33.75
CA LYS A 802 -2.96 -6.18 33.06
C LYS A 802 -2.09 -5.71 31.91
N TYR A 803 -2.58 -4.78 31.09
CA TYR A 803 -1.90 -4.37 29.85
C TYR A 803 -1.08 -3.10 29.96
N ASN A 804 -1.28 -2.30 31.02
CA ASN A 804 -0.61 -1.01 31.16
C ASN A 804 -0.76 -0.16 29.86
N ILE A 805 -1.99 -0.09 29.32
CA ILE A 805 -2.30 0.54 28.02
C ILE A 805 -1.75 1.96 27.89
N ARG A 806 -1.30 2.43 26.72
CA ARG A 806 -0.95 3.86 26.54
C ARG A 806 -1.92 4.62 25.65
N GLY A 807 -2.99 3.99 25.18
CA GLY A 807 -3.99 4.65 24.35
C GLY A 807 -5.38 4.10 24.56
N ILE A 808 -6.37 4.95 24.29
CA ILE A 808 -7.78 4.56 24.19
C ILE A 808 -8.34 5.06 22.85
N TRP A 809 -8.93 4.14 22.10
CA TRP A 809 -9.78 4.41 20.94
C TRP A 809 -11.24 4.40 21.39
N GLY A 810 -11.86 5.57 21.42
CA GLY A 810 -13.25 5.73 21.80
C GLY A 810 -14.14 5.96 20.58
N ASN A 811 -14.98 4.99 20.22
CA ASN A 811 -15.65 4.97 18.92
C ASN A 811 -17.19 5.03 18.96
N GLY A 812 -17.72 6.03 19.65
CA GLY A 812 -19.14 6.40 19.59
C GLY A 812 -20.11 5.38 20.21
N ASP A 813 -21.39 5.75 20.19
CA ASP A 813 -22.51 4.99 20.76
C ASP A 813 -22.32 4.68 22.26
N TYR A 814 -21.92 5.69 23.03
CA TYR A 814 -21.82 5.62 24.49
C TYR A 814 -23.14 5.82 25.20
N GLN A 815 -24.06 6.58 24.59
CA GLN A 815 -25.41 6.84 25.10
C GLN A 815 -26.47 6.13 24.26
N GLN A 816 -27.64 5.88 24.85
CA GLN A 816 -28.79 5.42 24.09
C GLN A 816 -29.53 6.60 23.44
N GLY A 817 -29.64 6.60 22.10
CA GLY A 817 -30.31 7.65 21.31
C GLY A 817 -31.60 7.19 20.61
N TRP A 818 -32.33 8.12 19.98
CA TRP A 818 -33.55 7.83 19.18
C TRP A 818 -33.19 7.38 17.76
N ASN A 819 -32.88 6.10 17.56
CA ASN A 819 -32.32 5.63 16.28
C ASN A 819 -33.31 5.05 15.26
N TYR A 820 -34.46 4.53 15.70
CA TYR A 820 -35.29 3.72 14.82
C TYR A 820 -36.77 4.15 14.84
N PRO A 821 -37.19 5.04 13.90
CA PRO A 821 -38.59 5.46 13.78
C PRO A 821 -39.58 4.29 13.61
N LYS A 822 -39.11 3.16 13.06
CA LYS A 822 -39.89 1.92 12.86
C LYS A 822 -39.90 0.97 14.06
N PHE A 823 -39.02 1.18 15.04
CA PHE A 823 -38.90 0.39 16.27
C PHE A 823 -39.10 1.30 17.49
N ALA A 824 -40.10 2.18 17.43
CA ALA A 824 -40.41 3.14 18.49
C ALA A 824 -40.67 2.48 19.87
N LEU A 825 -40.96 1.17 19.91
CA LEU A 825 -41.12 0.38 21.13
C LEU A 825 -39.80 0.06 21.86
N GLU A 826 -38.67 -0.05 21.16
CA GLU A 826 -37.34 -0.14 21.81
C GLU A 826 -36.98 1.17 22.51
N SER A 827 -37.47 2.30 21.99
CA SER A 827 -37.21 3.65 22.52
C SER A 827 -38.27 4.13 23.51
N ARG A 828 -39.43 3.46 23.64
CA ARG A 828 -40.59 3.98 24.37
C ARG A 828 -40.59 3.71 25.87
N HIS A 829 -39.81 2.74 26.36
CA HIS A 829 -40.03 2.23 27.72
C HIS A 829 -38.81 2.10 28.64
N LEU A 830 -37.55 2.22 28.23
CA LEU A 830 -36.46 1.78 29.11
C LEU A 830 -35.15 2.58 28.98
N GLY A 831 -34.64 2.96 30.16
CA GLY A 831 -33.25 3.31 30.45
C GLY A 831 -33.10 3.63 31.95
N ALA A 832 -31.99 3.27 32.57
CA ALA A 832 -31.72 3.57 33.99
C ALA A 832 -31.60 5.08 34.27
N SER A 833 -31.29 5.90 33.25
CA SER A 833 -31.10 7.35 33.39
C SER A 833 -31.50 8.14 32.14
N SER A 834 -31.87 9.42 32.32
CA SER A 834 -32.22 10.34 31.21
C SER A 834 -31.01 10.65 30.31
N VAL A 835 -31.22 11.04 29.05
CA VAL A 835 -30.12 11.38 28.10
C VAL A 835 -29.11 12.39 28.70
N SER A 836 -29.60 13.42 29.40
CA SER A 836 -28.73 14.39 30.09
C SER A 836 -27.94 13.78 31.26
N GLN A 837 -28.51 12.79 31.94
CA GLN A 837 -27.88 12.11 33.06
C GLN A 837 -26.85 11.08 32.58
N GLN A 838 -27.09 10.40 31.45
CA GLN A 838 -26.14 9.47 30.81
C GLN A 838 -24.78 10.15 30.55
N MET A 839 -24.78 11.44 30.19
CA MET A 839 -23.55 12.23 30.02
C MET A 839 -22.70 12.30 31.30
N ILE A 840 -23.36 12.56 32.43
CA ILE A 840 -22.73 12.69 33.74
C ILE A 840 -22.28 11.31 34.25
N ASP A 841 -23.14 10.31 34.08
CA ASP A 841 -22.92 8.95 34.53
C ASP A 841 -21.69 8.35 33.84
N PHE A 842 -21.56 8.50 32.52
CA PHE A 842 -20.42 7.94 31.77
C PHE A 842 -19.07 8.48 32.26
N VAL A 843 -18.99 9.78 32.53
CA VAL A 843 -17.77 10.42 33.07
C VAL A 843 -17.48 9.92 34.48
N LYS A 844 -18.49 9.89 35.36
CA LYS A 844 -18.33 9.40 36.75
C LYS A 844 -17.85 7.95 36.79
N LEU A 845 -18.43 7.10 35.95
CA LEU A 845 -18.11 5.67 35.87
C LEU A 845 -16.64 5.44 35.53
N GLN A 846 -16.03 6.23 34.67
CA GLN A 846 -14.63 6.02 34.24
C GLN A 846 -13.60 6.79 35.08
N ARG A 847 -14.04 7.80 35.83
CA ARG A 847 -13.17 8.73 36.55
C ARG A 847 -12.05 8.08 37.37
N PRO A 848 -12.28 7.01 38.16
CA PRO A 848 -11.21 6.40 38.96
C PRO A 848 -10.03 5.87 38.13
N TRP A 849 -10.26 5.50 36.87
CA TRP A 849 -9.21 5.05 35.95
C TRP A 849 -8.60 6.23 35.19
N LEU A 850 -9.40 7.25 34.84
CA LEU A 850 -8.91 8.47 34.21
C LEU A 850 -7.98 9.26 35.14
N GLU A 851 -8.28 9.40 36.43
CA GLU A 851 -7.37 10.07 37.39
C GLU A 851 -5.98 9.43 37.38
N LYS A 852 -5.93 8.09 37.39
CA LYS A 852 -4.68 7.34 37.25
C LYS A 852 -4.00 7.64 35.92
N ALA A 853 -4.74 7.64 34.80
CA ALA A 853 -4.23 7.88 33.45
C ALA A 853 -3.58 9.26 33.25
N PHE A 854 -3.97 10.26 34.03
CA PHE A 854 -3.43 11.63 33.98
C PHE A 854 -2.31 11.87 34.99
N GLY A 855 -1.88 10.82 35.72
CA GLY A 855 -0.78 10.91 36.66
C GLY A 855 -1.13 11.59 37.98
N VAL A 856 -2.39 11.50 38.41
CA VAL A 856 -2.84 12.03 39.71
C VAL A 856 -2.23 11.19 40.84
N VAL A 857 -1.70 11.91 41.84
CA VAL A 857 -1.11 11.40 43.09
C VAL A 857 -2.12 11.68 44.20
N ARG A 858 -2.26 10.74 45.13
CA ARG A 858 -3.10 10.90 46.33
C ARG A 858 -2.30 10.46 47.54
N ALA A 859 -2.58 11.02 48.73
CA ALA A 859 -1.81 10.69 49.93
C ALA A 859 -1.97 9.19 50.29
N ASP A 860 -3.20 8.67 50.21
CA ASP A 860 -3.56 7.28 50.51
C ASP A 860 -2.71 6.23 49.77
N MET A 861 -2.11 6.58 48.63
CA MET A 861 -1.26 5.66 47.87
C MET A 861 0.05 5.28 48.57
N PHE A 862 0.51 6.10 49.52
CA PHE A 862 1.72 5.87 50.30
C PHE A 862 1.46 5.14 51.61
N GLU A 863 0.20 4.94 51.98
CA GLU A 863 -0.15 4.18 53.19
C GLU A 863 0.26 2.72 53.03
N ILE A 864 0.91 2.19 54.07
CA ILE A 864 1.31 0.79 54.14
C ILE A 864 1.39 0.34 55.60
N GLU A 865 0.96 -0.88 55.87
CA GLU A 865 1.22 -1.55 57.14
C GLU A 865 1.84 -2.91 56.83
N ASP A 866 3.16 -3.02 56.99
CA ASP A 866 3.91 -4.27 56.87
C ASP A 866 4.47 -4.67 58.25
N PRO A 867 3.79 -5.59 58.97
CA PRO A 867 4.23 -6.08 60.27
C PRO A 867 5.57 -6.81 60.22
N LYS A 868 5.95 -7.40 59.07
CA LYS A 868 7.19 -8.17 58.92
C LYS A 868 8.39 -7.26 58.73
N GLN A 869 8.22 -6.15 58.02
CA GLN A 869 9.26 -5.14 57.81
C GLN A 869 9.26 -4.03 58.87
N ARG A 870 8.29 -4.03 59.80
CA ARG A 870 8.04 -2.95 60.79
C ARG A 870 7.85 -1.58 60.13
N ILE A 871 7.28 -1.56 58.93
CA ILE A 871 6.98 -0.34 58.18
C ILE A 871 5.49 -0.03 58.41
N LYS A 872 5.21 1.17 58.91
CA LYS A 872 3.84 1.69 59.00
C LYS A 872 3.86 3.13 58.54
N ILE A 873 3.11 3.43 57.48
CA ILE A 873 2.79 4.78 57.03
C ILE A 873 1.29 4.91 57.20
N ASP A 874 0.87 5.70 58.20
CA ASP A 874 -0.54 6.05 58.39
C ASP A 874 -0.93 7.26 57.52
N SER A 875 -2.22 7.61 57.53
CA SER A 875 -2.72 8.73 56.71
C SER A 875 -2.02 10.07 57.01
N GLN A 876 -1.59 10.30 58.26
CA GLN A 876 -0.92 11.54 58.64
C GLN A 876 0.51 11.58 58.11
N GLU A 877 1.26 10.47 58.20
CA GLU A 877 2.58 10.33 57.59
C GLU A 877 2.50 10.41 56.05
N ALA A 878 1.48 9.80 55.45
CA ALA A 878 1.26 9.82 54.01
C ALA A 878 0.97 11.23 53.46
N GLU A 879 0.17 12.04 54.17
CA GLU A 879 -0.01 13.46 53.85
C GLU A 879 1.29 14.25 53.97
N GLY A 880 2.11 13.93 54.98
CA GLY A 880 3.43 14.53 55.19
C GLY A 880 4.43 14.24 54.06
N ILE A 881 4.42 13.01 53.55
CA ILE A 881 5.19 12.60 52.35
C ILE A 881 4.73 13.39 51.13
N LEU A 882 3.43 13.43 50.85
CA LEU A 882 2.89 14.15 49.70
C LEU A 882 3.23 15.65 49.75
N LYS A 883 3.14 16.26 50.94
CA LYS A 883 3.52 17.66 51.14
C LYS A 883 5.00 17.89 50.84
N THR A 884 5.87 17.00 51.29
CA THR A 884 7.33 17.08 51.03
C THR A 884 7.63 17.00 49.54
N LEU A 885 6.99 16.06 48.82
CA LEU A 885 7.15 15.93 47.37
C LEU A 885 6.71 17.20 46.62
N VAL A 886 5.67 17.88 47.11
CA VAL A 886 5.23 19.17 46.57
C VAL A 886 6.26 20.26 46.84
N ASP A 887 6.70 20.40 48.10
CA ASP A 887 7.63 21.45 48.52
C ASP A 887 8.96 21.35 47.75
N ASN A 888 9.34 20.14 47.33
CA ASN A 888 10.51 19.85 46.51
C ASN A 888 10.29 20.00 45.00
N ASN A 889 9.12 20.48 44.54
CA ASN A 889 8.70 20.58 43.13
C ASN A 889 8.72 19.24 42.38
N LEU A 890 8.57 18.13 43.08
CA LEU A 890 8.47 16.79 42.50
C LEU A 890 7.02 16.41 42.18
N VAL A 891 6.05 17.06 42.82
CA VAL A 891 4.62 16.92 42.56
C VAL A 891 4.00 18.31 42.44
N LYS A 892 3.19 18.54 41.41
CA LYS A 892 2.50 19.83 41.20
C LYS A 892 1.15 19.81 41.90
N ILE A 893 0.81 20.92 42.57
CA ILE A 893 -0.53 21.16 43.12
C ILE A 893 -1.28 22.13 42.21
N GLN A 894 -2.53 21.79 41.89
CA GLN A 894 -3.50 22.75 41.38
C GLN A 894 -4.84 22.63 42.12
N ASN A 895 -5.49 23.78 42.33
CA ASN A 895 -6.83 23.87 42.91
C ASN A 895 -7.84 24.17 41.81
N GLY A 896 -8.94 23.40 41.74
CA GLY A 896 -9.96 23.57 40.70
C GLY A 896 -11.31 22.94 41.04
N THR A 897 -12.15 22.76 40.01
CA THR A 897 -13.50 22.18 40.09
C THR A 897 -13.52 20.73 40.59
N PHE A 898 -12.38 20.04 40.52
CA PHE A 898 -12.16 18.69 41.04
C PHE A 898 -11.60 18.68 42.47
N GLY A 899 -11.57 19.82 43.15
CA GLY A 899 -10.87 20.00 44.41
C GLY A 899 -9.37 20.17 44.21
N LYS A 900 -8.59 19.77 45.20
CA LYS A 900 -7.12 19.86 45.20
C LYS A 900 -6.54 18.61 44.55
N VAL A 901 -5.90 18.78 43.40
CA VAL A 901 -5.28 17.67 42.64
C VAL A 901 -3.77 17.79 42.74
N TYR A 902 -3.12 16.65 43.00
CA TYR A 902 -1.67 16.50 43.01
C TYR A 902 -1.29 15.67 41.80
N ALA A 903 -0.30 16.09 41.02
CA ALA A 903 0.11 15.37 39.82
C ALA A 903 1.64 15.25 39.73
N ILE A 904 2.12 14.08 39.31
CA ILE A 904 3.54 13.93 38.99
C ILE A 904 3.91 14.75 37.73
N ASP A 905 5.16 15.17 37.63
CA ASP A 905 5.77 15.75 36.43
C ASP A 905 6.29 14.64 35.50
N LYS A 906 6.30 14.86 34.19
CA LYS A 906 6.77 13.88 33.20
C LYS A 906 8.25 13.99 32.90
N GLU A 907 8.86 15.14 33.19
CA GLU A 907 10.28 15.38 32.95
C GLU A 907 11.15 14.79 34.07
N ILE A 908 10.52 14.32 35.14
CA ILE A 908 11.18 13.75 36.32
C ILE A 908 11.19 12.23 36.22
N ASP A 909 12.39 11.65 36.23
CA ASP A 909 12.57 10.21 36.43
C ASP A 909 12.53 9.89 37.93
N TYR A 910 11.35 9.51 38.43
CA TYR A 910 11.14 9.18 39.84
C TYR A 910 11.95 7.98 40.34
N LYS A 911 12.58 7.20 39.45
CA LYS A 911 13.50 6.14 39.84
C LYS A 911 14.84 6.69 40.31
N THR A 912 15.26 7.84 39.79
CA THR A 912 16.64 8.36 39.96
C THR A 912 16.71 9.76 40.53
N VAL A 913 15.64 10.55 40.47
CA VAL A 913 15.60 11.91 41.03
C VAL A 913 15.83 11.89 42.54
N ASP A 914 16.59 12.85 43.06
CA ASP A 914 16.69 13.06 44.51
C ASP A 914 15.33 13.53 45.07
N LEU A 915 14.71 12.70 45.92
CA LEU A 915 13.39 13.00 46.50
C LEU A 915 13.46 14.05 47.63
N LYS A 916 14.66 14.33 48.16
CA LYS A 916 14.91 15.26 49.28
C LYS A 916 13.94 15.03 50.45
N LEU A 917 13.78 13.76 50.84
CA LEU A 917 12.93 13.38 51.96
C LEU A 917 13.61 13.76 53.28
N PRO A 918 12.88 14.31 54.27
CA PRO A 918 13.36 14.43 55.64
C PRO A 918 13.74 13.07 56.24
N ASP A 919 14.67 13.05 57.20
CA ASP A 919 15.15 11.83 57.90
C ASP A 919 14.01 10.91 58.39
N ILE A 920 12.87 11.49 58.77
CA ILE A 920 11.68 10.76 59.24
C ILE A 920 11.01 9.90 58.14
N TYR A 921 11.15 10.28 56.85
CA TYR A 921 10.58 9.59 55.69
C TYR A 921 11.64 8.87 54.84
N ASP A 922 12.93 9.12 55.08
CA ASP A 922 14.04 8.52 54.31
C ASP A 922 14.01 6.98 54.39
N LYS A 923 13.64 6.43 55.54
CA LYS A 923 13.39 4.98 55.74
C LYS A 923 12.32 4.38 54.83
N TYR A 924 11.48 5.20 54.20
CA TYR A 924 10.38 4.79 53.31
C TYR A 924 10.65 5.08 51.83
N GLU A 925 11.84 5.59 51.49
CA GLU A 925 12.17 6.08 50.14
C GLU A 925 11.91 5.03 49.05
N SER A 926 12.33 3.78 49.26
CA SER A 926 12.10 2.69 48.29
C SER A 926 10.62 2.50 47.98
N HIS A 927 9.75 2.55 49.00
CA HIS A 927 8.30 2.43 48.82
C HIS A 927 7.71 3.64 48.09
N ILE A 928 8.13 4.85 48.46
CA ILE A 928 7.68 6.10 47.82
C ILE A 928 8.07 6.10 46.33
N ARG A 929 9.31 5.70 46.01
CA ARG A 929 9.80 5.58 44.62
C ARG A 929 9.02 4.54 43.84
N GLU A 930 8.74 3.38 44.43
CA GLU A 930 7.91 2.35 43.82
C GLU A 930 6.54 2.90 43.46
N LYS A 931 5.87 3.57 44.40
CA LYS A 931 4.54 4.17 44.19
C LYS A 931 4.56 5.23 43.11
N LEU A 932 5.49 6.18 43.15
CA LEU A 932 5.61 7.25 42.14
C LEU A 932 5.93 6.68 40.75
N SER A 933 6.82 5.68 40.66
CA SER A 933 7.20 5.04 39.40
C SER A 933 6.11 4.13 38.83
N SER A 934 5.17 3.68 39.67
CA SER A 934 4.02 2.86 39.26
C SER A 934 2.86 3.67 38.67
N ILE A 935 2.92 5.01 38.75
CA ILE A 935 1.86 5.87 38.24
C ILE A 935 1.81 5.76 36.72
N HIS A 936 0.67 5.29 36.26
CA HIS A 936 0.40 5.02 34.87
C HIS A 936 0.12 6.33 34.11
N ARG A 937 0.48 6.41 32.82
CA ARG A 937 0.12 7.55 31.96
C ARG A 937 -0.26 7.11 30.56
N LEU A 938 -1.41 7.59 30.10
CA LEU A 938 -1.84 7.47 28.71
C LEU A 938 -1.12 8.51 27.83
N TRP A 939 -0.85 8.13 26.58
CA TRP A 939 -0.32 9.01 25.55
C TRP A 939 -1.43 9.67 24.74
N PHE A 940 -2.54 8.97 24.52
CA PHE A 940 -3.67 9.52 23.78
C PHE A 940 -5.03 8.96 24.20
N TYR A 941 -6.07 9.79 24.04
CA TYR A 941 -7.48 9.41 24.10
C TYR A 941 -8.19 10.05 22.89
N HIS A 942 -8.56 9.23 21.92
CA HIS A 942 -9.22 9.71 20.70
C HIS A 942 -10.70 9.35 20.73
N LEU A 943 -11.54 10.32 20.39
CA LEU A 943 -12.99 10.29 20.48
C LEU A 943 -13.62 10.50 19.10
N VAL A 944 -14.61 9.66 18.79
CA VAL A 944 -15.45 9.76 17.58
C VAL A 944 -16.91 9.65 17.97
N GLU A 945 -17.77 10.52 17.45
CA GLU A 945 -19.22 10.44 17.72
C GLU A 945 -19.87 9.28 16.93
N GLY A 946 -20.82 8.60 17.55
CA GLY A 946 -21.59 7.52 16.92
C GLY A 946 -22.98 7.95 16.46
N ASN A 947 -23.71 7.04 15.80
CA ASN A 947 -25.04 7.36 15.30
C ASN A 947 -26.08 7.57 16.40
N HIS A 948 -25.88 7.01 17.59
CA HIS A 948 -26.70 7.28 18.76
C HIS A 948 -26.48 8.72 19.25
N GLU A 949 -25.26 9.24 19.21
CA GLU A 949 -25.01 10.66 19.50
C GLU A 949 -25.58 11.58 18.41
N TYR A 950 -25.45 11.22 17.12
CA TYR A 950 -25.96 12.03 16.00
C TYR A 950 -27.48 12.20 15.98
N ASN A 951 -28.21 11.14 16.31
CA ASN A 951 -29.67 11.08 16.15
C ASN A 951 -30.43 11.45 17.43
N THR A 952 -29.73 11.80 18.50
CA THR A 952 -30.34 12.32 19.72
C THR A 952 -30.84 13.76 19.46
N ASP A 953 -32.12 14.01 19.78
CA ASP A 953 -32.97 15.12 19.33
C ASP A 953 -32.29 16.51 19.22
N TRP A 954 -32.12 16.98 17.98
CA TRP A 954 -31.55 18.29 17.64
C TRP A 954 -32.40 19.48 18.13
N ASN A 955 -33.71 19.26 18.38
CA ASN A 955 -34.64 20.33 18.75
C ASN A 955 -34.63 20.63 20.27
N HIS A 956 -33.92 19.84 21.08
CA HIS A 956 -33.84 20.02 22.53
C HIS A 956 -32.38 20.19 23.00
N LYS A 957 -31.84 21.40 22.77
CA LYS A 957 -30.72 22.05 23.50
C LYS A 957 -29.54 21.17 23.98
N GLY A 958 -28.56 20.89 23.11
CA GLY A 958 -27.15 20.88 23.52
C GLY A 958 -26.61 19.69 24.32
N TYR A 959 -27.26 18.52 24.29
CA TYR A 959 -26.79 17.33 25.04
C TYR A 959 -25.96 16.39 24.16
N LYS A 960 -24.65 16.66 24.07
CA LYS A 960 -23.69 15.79 23.40
C LYS A 960 -22.73 15.17 24.41
N LEU A 961 -22.95 13.90 24.78
CA LEU A 961 -22.11 13.17 25.74
C LEU A 961 -20.63 13.23 25.40
N ILE A 962 -20.29 13.05 24.13
CA ILE A 962 -18.89 12.98 23.70
C ILE A 962 -18.16 14.33 23.76
N GLU A 963 -18.85 15.44 23.48
CA GLU A 963 -18.32 16.79 23.69
C GLU A 963 -18.11 17.06 25.19
N HIS A 964 -19.04 16.61 26.04
CA HIS A 964 -18.89 16.73 27.49
C HIS A 964 -17.71 15.90 28.01
N LEU A 965 -17.56 14.65 27.55
CA LEU A 965 -16.39 13.84 27.89
C LEU A 965 -15.09 14.51 27.44
N LYS A 966 -15.06 15.08 26.23
CA LYS A 966 -13.89 15.83 25.75
C LYS A 966 -13.56 17.01 26.67
N GLN A 967 -14.57 17.80 27.05
CA GLN A 967 -14.39 18.93 27.98
C GLN A 967 -13.84 18.47 29.32
N GLU A 968 -14.36 17.37 29.88
CA GLU A 968 -13.87 16.81 31.14
C GLU A 968 -12.41 16.34 31.04
N LEU A 969 -12.03 15.69 29.92
CA LEU A 969 -10.66 15.27 29.65
C LEU A 969 -9.71 16.47 29.47
N ASP A 970 -10.14 17.52 28.75
CA ASP A 970 -9.36 18.76 28.57
C ASP A 970 -9.17 19.50 29.90
N ASN A 971 -10.21 19.53 30.74
CA ASN A 971 -10.14 20.10 32.09
C ASN A 971 -9.13 19.32 32.95
N LEU A 972 -9.24 17.99 33.01
CA LEU A 972 -8.28 17.14 33.73
C LEU A 972 -6.86 17.32 33.21
N LYS A 973 -6.68 17.45 31.89
CA LYS A 973 -5.39 17.73 31.26
C LYS A 973 -4.79 19.03 31.76
N ALA A 974 -5.59 20.11 31.73
CA ALA A 974 -5.16 21.43 32.19
C ALA A 974 -4.78 21.41 33.68
N PHE A 975 -5.57 20.73 34.52
CA PHE A 975 -5.34 20.66 35.96
C PHE A 975 -4.10 19.84 36.34
N THR A 976 -3.88 18.71 35.66
CA THR A 976 -2.75 17.80 35.96
C THR A 976 -1.45 18.21 35.27
N GLY A 977 -1.51 19.09 34.26
CA GLY A 977 -0.37 19.36 33.39
C GLY A 977 0.01 18.17 32.50
N SER A 978 -0.90 17.20 32.34
CA SER A 978 -0.72 16.01 31.51
C SER A 978 -0.51 16.40 30.04
N ASP A 979 0.36 15.66 29.36
CA ASP A 979 0.59 15.80 27.91
C ASP A 979 -0.29 14.87 27.06
N LEU A 980 -1.29 14.22 27.68
CA LEU A 980 -2.26 13.38 27.00
C LEU A 980 -2.84 14.08 25.77
N GLU A 981 -2.76 13.42 24.61
CA GLU A 981 -3.39 13.89 23.39
C GLU A 981 -4.88 13.54 23.41
N VAL A 982 -5.75 14.55 23.53
CA VAL A 982 -7.22 14.39 23.48
C VAL A 982 -7.71 14.90 22.14
N VAL A 983 -8.29 14.03 21.32
CA VAL A 983 -8.76 14.37 19.96
C VAL A 983 -10.23 14.03 19.82
N LEU A 984 -11.04 14.97 19.32
CA LEU A 984 -12.39 14.74 18.83
C LEU A 984 -12.41 15.05 17.32
N THR A 985 -12.85 14.10 16.49
CA THR A 985 -12.80 14.25 15.03
C THR A 985 -14.12 14.72 14.44
N GLU A 986 -14.09 15.78 13.63
CA GLU A 986 -15.31 16.37 13.06
C GLU A 986 -15.30 16.45 11.51
N TYR A 987 -14.19 16.82 10.85
CA TYR A 987 -14.19 17.09 9.39
C TYR A 987 -12.87 16.78 8.66
N PHE A 988 -12.95 16.51 7.35
CA PHE A 988 -11.79 16.44 6.43
C PHE A 988 -12.02 17.26 5.16
N VAL A 989 -10.92 17.67 4.51
CA VAL A 989 -10.96 18.37 3.22
C VAL A 989 -10.82 17.34 2.08
N ASN A 990 -11.84 17.24 1.22
CA ASN A 990 -11.79 16.33 0.06
C ASN A 990 -10.89 16.89 -1.07
N ARG A 991 -10.76 16.15 -2.18
CA ARG A 991 -9.95 16.56 -3.36
C ARG A 991 -10.36 17.88 -4.01
N LYS A 992 -11.57 18.39 -3.75
CA LYS A 992 -12.10 19.65 -4.27
C LYS A 992 -11.88 20.82 -3.31
N GLY A 993 -11.35 20.57 -2.11
CA GLY A 993 -11.25 21.57 -1.06
C GLY A 993 -12.49 21.66 -0.18
N ASP A 994 -13.49 20.79 -0.36
CA ASP A 994 -14.72 20.85 0.44
C ASP A 994 -14.48 20.23 1.82
N ILE A 995 -15.00 20.90 2.86
CA ILE A 995 -15.13 20.33 4.20
C ILE A 995 -16.22 19.25 4.14
N VAL A 996 -15.81 17.99 4.27
CA VAL A 996 -16.69 16.83 4.35
C VAL A 996 -16.79 16.41 5.80
N ASN A 997 -18.02 16.31 6.30
CA ASN A 997 -18.30 15.70 7.60
C ASN A 997 -17.81 14.25 7.57
N ALA A 998 -16.83 13.96 8.42
CA ALA A 998 -16.00 12.78 8.35
C ALA A 998 -15.61 12.43 9.79
N PRO A 999 -16.51 11.74 10.52
CA PRO A 999 -16.28 11.40 11.92
C PRO A 999 -15.39 10.17 12.00
N TYR A 1000 -14.17 10.34 11.52
CA TYR A 1000 -13.11 9.37 11.64
C TYR A 1000 -11.81 10.13 11.77
N GLY A 1001 -10.87 9.66 12.57
CA GLY A 1001 -9.54 10.24 12.64
C GLY A 1001 -8.47 9.32 12.09
N SER A 1002 -7.23 9.78 12.20
CA SER A 1002 -6.08 8.93 11.92
C SER A 1002 -4.93 9.15 12.89
N LYS A 1003 -4.12 8.11 13.10
CA LYS A 1003 -2.89 8.16 13.90
C LYS A 1003 -1.90 7.14 13.36
N THR A 1004 -0.61 7.42 13.52
CA THR A 1004 0.44 6.45 13.23
C THR A 1004 0.97 5.87 14.54
N ILE A 1005 0.99 4.55 14.64
CA ILE A 1005 1.57 3.82 15.78
C ILE A 1005 2.54 2.78 15.23
N ASN A 1006 3.82 2.80 15.63
CA ASN A 1006 4.83 1.80 15.21
C ASN A 1006 4.84 1.52 13.68
N GLY A 1007 4.67 2.57 12.87
CA GLY A 1007 4.59 2.48 11.41
C GLY A 1007 3.20 2.11 10.86
N TYR A 1008 2.23 1.75 11.69
CA TYR A 1008 0.84 1.51 11.29
C TYR A 1008 0.07 2.84 11.25
N ASN A 1009 -0.10 3.39 10.05
CA ASN A 1009 -1.11 4.42 9.79
C ASN A 1009 -2.52 3.82 9.93
N ILE A 1010 -3.23 4.26 10.96
CA ILE A 1010 -4.52 3.76 11.39
C ILE A 1010 -5.56 4.83 11.11
N ALA A 1011 -6.67 4.44 10.48
CA ALA A 1011 -7.91 5.20 10.48
C ALA A 1011 -8.86 4.61 11.54
N TYR A 1012 -9.63 5.44 12.23
CA TYR A 1012 -10.61 4.99 13.21
C TYR A 1012 -11.85 5.85 13.08
N GLY A 1013 -13.05 5.28 13.12
CA GLY A 1013 -14.29 6.02 12.94
C GLY A 1013 -15.51 5.18 13.28
N HIS A 1014 -16.63 5.78 13.67
CA HIS A 1014 -17.75 4.98 14.18
C HIS A 1014 -18.42 4.19 13.05
N MET A 1015 -18.54 4.79 11.87
CA MET A 1015 -19.06 4.14 10.68
C MET A 1015 -18.39 4.65 9.40
N PHE A 1016 -17.86 3.74 8.57
CA PHE A 1016 -17.32 4.03 7.24
C PHE A 1016 -18.29 3.54 6.15
N LYS A 1017 -19.25 4.38 5.77
CA LYS A 1017 -20.32 4.00 4.83
C LYS A 1017 -20.33 4.91 3.60
N SER A 1018 -20.39 4.32 2.41
CA SER A 1018 -20.58 5.08 1.17
C SER A 1018 -22.03 5.59 1.04
N ARG A 1019 -22.23 6.72 0.37
CA ARG A 1019 -23.57 7.23 0.03
C ARG A 1019 -24.23 6.30 -1.02
N GLY A 1020 -24.84 5.20 -0.57
CA GLY A 1020 -25.59 4.31 -1.46
C GLY A 1020 -26.02 2.99 -0.81
N LYS A 1021 -27.34 2.80 -0.72
CA LYS A 1021 -28.09 1.55 -0.41
C LYS A 1021 -27.94 0.98 1.02
N GLY A 1022 -28.97 1.22 1.83
CA GLY A 1022 -29.24 0.49 3.08
C GLY A 1022 -29.87 -0.89 2.84
N SER A 1023 -29.15 -1.80 2.19
CA SER A 1023 -29.64 -3.17 1.94
C SER A 1023 -28.56 -4.21 2.24
N GLY A 1024 -28.58 -4.80 3.43
CA GLY A 1024 -28.05 -6.14 3.75
C GLY A 1024 -26.61 -6.51 3.35
N SER A 1025 -25.73 -5.58 3.01
CA SER A 1025 -24.35 -5.89 2.59
C SER A 1025 -23.41 -5.99 3.80
N ASN A 1026 -22.43 -6.91 3.74
CA ASN A 1026 -21.36 -7.06 4.74
C ASN A 1026 -20.74 -5.68 5.10
N PRO A 1027 -20.67 -5.31 6.40
CA PRO A 1027 -20.13 -4.02 6.81
C PRO A 1027 -18.66 -3.79 6.43
N LEU A 1028 -17.79 -4.82 6.47
CA LEU A 1028 -16.39 -4.71 6.03
C LEU A 1028 -16.27 -4.35 4.54
N LYS A 1029 -17.14 -4.92 3.70
CA LYS A 1029 -17.21 -4.59 2.28
C LYS A 1029 -17.64 -3.14 2.05
N SER A 1030 -18.56 -2.65 2.88
CA SER A 1030 -19.02 -1.27 2.83
C SER A 1030 -17.90 -0.29 3.19
N MET A 1031 -17.10 -0.62 4.21
CA MET A 1031 -15.91 0.14 4.60
C MET A 1031 -14.83 0.12 3.52
N SER A 1032 -14.52 -1.03 2.93
CA SER A 1032 -13.58 -1.13 1.81
C SER A 1032 -13.98 -0.21 0.65
N ASN A 1033 -15.26 -0.23 0.25
CA ASN A 1033 -15.77 0.64 -0.81
C ASN A 1033 -15.72 2.13 -0.44
N TYR A 1034 -15.93 2.46 0.83
CA TYR A 1034 -15.77 3.83 1.32
C TYR A 1034 -14.32 4.33 1.16
N PHE A 1035 -13.33 3.53 1.59
CA PHE A 1035 -11.92 3.88 1.43
C PHE A 1035 -11.50 3.99 -0.04
N GLU A 1036 -12.09 3.20 -0.94
CA GLU A 1036 -11.87 3.38 -2.38
C GLU A 1036 -12.36 4.73 -2.89
N GLN A 1037 -13.53 5.19 -2.42
CA GLN A 1037 -14.05 6.52 -2.77
C GLN A 1037 -13.15 7.65 -2.26
N MET A 1038 -12.40 7.43 -1.16
CA MET A 1038 -11.38 8.39 -0.69
C MET A 1038 -10.15 8.48 -1.61
N GLY A 1039 -9.94 7.52 -2.52
CA GLY A 1039 -8.84 7.49 -3.49
C GLY A 1039 -7.45 7.53 -2.83
N LEU A 1040 -6.52 8.33 -3.35
CA LEU A 1040 -5.12 8.41 -2.88
C LEU A 1040 -4.91 8.58 -1.37
N MET A 1041 -5.89 9.08 -0.61
CA MET A 1041 -5.78 9.14 0.86
C MET A 1041 -5.86 7.77 1.51
N SER A 1042 -6.67 6.84 0.98
CA SER A 1042 -6.79 5.50 1.55
C SER A 1042 -5.54 4.65 1.34
N ASN A 1043 -4.80 4.89 0.26
CA ASN A 1043 -3.49 4.26 0.02
C ASN A 1043 -2.44 4.54 1.12
N LYS A 1044 -2.72 5.49 2.02
CA LYS A 1044 -1.84 5.81 3.17
C LYS A 1044 -2.22 5.06 4.44
N PHE A 1045 -3.41 4.47 4.53
CA PHE A 1045 -3.84 3.70 5.69
C PHE A 1045 -3.42 2.24 5.54
N HIS A 1046 -3.05 1.62 6.65
CA HIS A 1046 -2.74 0.18 6.71
C HIS A 1046 -3.75 -0.58 7.56
N ARG A 1047 -4.50 0.15 8.40
CA ARG A 1047 -5.56 -0.40 9.25
C ARG A 1047 -6.70 0.61 9.38
N ALA A 1048 -7.94 0.12 9.44
CA ALA A 1048 -9.12 0.92 9.72
C ALA A 1048 -10.05 0.24 10.74
N PHE A 1049 -10.65 0.99 11.65
CA PHE A 1049 -11.52 0.46 12.72
C PHE A 1049 -12.89 1.13 12.81
N MET A 1050 -13.96 0.33 12.93
CA MET A 1050 -15.30 0.82 13.28
C MET A 1050 -15.97 0.06 14.41
N GLY A 1051 -16.92 0.70 15.11
CA GLY A 1051 -17.70 0.10 16.22
C GLY A 1051 -19.08 -0.44 15.80
N HIS A 1052 -19.68 0.12 14.75
CA HIS A 1052 -21.09 -0.13 14.40
C HIS A 1052 -21.44 -1.61 14.12
N TYR A 1053 -22.66 -2.04 14.53
CA TYR A 1053 -23.28 -3.37 14.41
C TYR A 1053 -22.92 -4.43 15.47
N HIS A 1054 -22.19 -4.08 16.54
CA HIS A 1054 -21.92 -4.95 17.71
C HIS A 1054 -21.37 -6.36 17.37
N ILE A 1055 -20.70 -6.51 16.22
CA ILE A 1055 -20.05 -7.74 15.76
C ILE A 1055 -18.53 -7.56 15.82
N TYR A 1056 -17.81 -8.62 16.18
CA TYR A 1056 -16.36 -8.62 16.06
C TYR A 1056 -15.94 -9.28 14.75
N SER A 1057 -15.28 -8.51 13.88
CA SER A 1057 -14.77 -9.03 12.62
C SER A 1057 -13.51 -8.31 12.17
N ASN A 1058 -12.57 -9.04 11.58
CA ASN A 1058 -11.38 -8.50 10.94
C ASN A 1058 -11.26 -9.06 9.54
N ALA A 1059 -10.89 -8.24 8.57
CA ALA A 1059 -10.51 -8.72 7.25
C ALA A 1059 -9.39 -7.89 6.63
N VAL A 1060 -8.55 -8.51 5.81
CA VAL A 1060 -7.60 -7.79 4.96
C VAL A 1060 -8.24 -7.58 3.60
N ILE A 1061 -8.54 -6.33 3.27
CA ILE A 1061 -9.11 -5.95 1.97
C ILE A 1061 -8.31 -4.77 1.43
N ASN A 1062 -7.92 -4.80 0.16
CA ASN A 1062 -7.04 -3.79 -0.45
C ASN A 1062 -5.72 -3.62 0.33
N ASN A 1063 -5.17 -4.73 0.84
CA ASN A 1063 -3.97 -4.78 1.69
C ASN A 1063 -4.07 -3.97 3.00
N MET A 1064 -5.28 -3.54 3.37
CA MET A 1064 -5.55 -2.85 4.62
C MET A 1064 -6.29 -3.79 5.54
N MET A 1065 -5.90 -3.83 6.81
CA MET A 1065 -6.66 -4.57 7.81
C MET A 1065 -7.86 -3.72 8.25
N LEU A 1066 -9.05 -4.20 7.95
CA LEU A 1066 -10.33 -3.61 8.27
C LEU A 1066 -10.90 -4.34 9.49
N SER A 1067 -11.15 -3.62 10.57
CA SER A 1067 -11.62 -4.17 11.84
C SER A 1067 -12.98 -3.56 12.20
N ILE A 1068 -13.92 -4.41 12.56
CA ILE A 1068 -15.11 -4.05 13.31
C ILE A 1068 -14.88 -4.59 14.70
N THR A 1069 -14.80 -3.68 15.65
CA THR A 1069 -14.63 -4.01 17.05
C THR A 1069 -15.99 -4.23 17.67
N GLY A 1070 -16.14 -5.27 18.48
CA GLY A 1070 -17.34 -5.46 19.28
C GLY A 1070 -17.56 -4.31 20.28
N GLY A 1071 -18.69 -4.37 20.96
CA GLY A 1071 -19.11 -3.39 21.96
C GLY A 1071 -19.56 -4.04 23.26
N SER A 1072 -19.99 -3.21 24.22
CA SER A 1072 -20.59 -3.72 25.45
C SER A 1072 -22.09 -4.01 25.31
N ALA A 1073 -22.76 -3.32 24.39
CA ALA A 1073 -24.17 -3.50 24.15
C ALA A 1073 -24.46 -4.90 23.62
N GLY A 1074 -25.48 -5.54 24.20
CA GLY A 1074 -26.06 -6.76 23.67
C GLY A 1074 -26.85 -6.52 22.39
N GLN A 1075 -27.26 -7.63 21.76
CA GLN A 1075 -28.00 -7.63 20.51
C GLN A 1075 -29.36 -6.90 20.61
N SER A 1076 -29.57 -5.92 19.73
CA SER A 1076 -30.86 -5.23 19.55
C SER A 1076 -31.81 -6.01 18.63
N GLY A 1077 -33.11 -5.71 18.70
CA GLY A 1077 -34.12 -6.28 17.80
C GLY A 1077 -33.91 -5.88 16.34
N TYR A 1078 -33.27 -4.73 16.09
CA TYR A 1078 -32.86 -4.31 14.75
C TYR A 1078 -31.76 -5.19 14.14
N GLU A 1079 -30.75 -5.55 14.93
CA GLU A 1079 -29.67 -6.44 14.50
C GLU A 1079 -30.15 -7.87 14.25
N GLN A 1080 -31.06 -8.36 15.11
CA GLN A 1080 -31.75 -9.64 14.90
C GLN A 1080 -32.51 -9.65 13.57
N PHE A 1081 -33.22 -8.58 13.24
CA PHE A 1081 -33.93 -8.47 11.96
C PHE A 1081 -32.98 -8.53 10.74
N LEU A 1082 -31.78 -7.97 10.86
CA LEU A 1082 -30.75 -8.04 9.81
C LEU A 1082 -29.99 -9.37 9.80
N GLY A 1083 -30.20 -10.23 10.79
CA GLY A 1083 -29.54 -11.52 10.93
C GLY A 1083 -28.09 -11.43 11.41
N TYR A 1084 -27.74 -10.37 12.15
CA TYR A 1084 -26.45 -10.26 12.84
C TYR A 1084 -26.57 -10.85 14.24
N ASN A 1085 -25.60 -11.67 14.66
CA ASN A 1085 -25.51 -12.21 16.03
C ASN A 1085 -24.48 -11.41 16.82
N SER A 1086 -24.95 -10.37 17.50
CA SER A 1086 -24.11 -9.47 18.29
C SER A 1086 -23.80 -10.06 19.66
N GLN A 1087 -22.58 -9.87 20.14
CA GLN A 1087 -22.14 -10.38 21.44
C GLN A 1087 -21.09 -9.47 22.09
N PRO A 1088 -21.04 -9.38 23.45
CA PRO A 1088 -20.08 -8.54 24.13
C PRO A 1088 -18.66 -9.08 23.96
N ILE A 1089 -17.88 -8.43 23.10
CA ILE A 1089 -16.47 -8.74 22.85
C ILE A 1089 -15.67 -7.45 22.90
N TYR A 1090 -14.69 -7.40 23.80
CA TYR A 1090 -13.76 -6.27 23.92
C TYR A 1090 -12.42 -6.59 23.30
N VAL A 1091 -11.69 -5.55 22.90
CA VAL A 1091 -10.45 -5.69 22.12
C VAL A 1091 -9.34 -4.85 22.74
N VAL A 1092 -8.18 -5.47 22.94
CA VAL A 1092 -6.92 -4.79 23.23
C VAL A 1092 -5.92 -5.12 22.14
N ASP A 1093 -5.41 -4.08 21.49
CA ASP A 1093 -4.29 -4.23 20.56
C ASP A 1093 -2.97 -4.02 21.30
N THR A 1094 -2.00 -4.90 21.09
CA THR A 1094 -0.62 -4.74 21.54
C THR A 1094 0.31 -4.65 20.34
N TYR A 1095 0.99 -3.53 20.20
CA TYR A 1095 2.04 -3.29 19.21
C TYR A 1095 3.37 -3.69 19.84
N MET A 1096 3.94 -4.79 19.35
CA MET A 1096 5.17 -5.36 19.88
C MET A 1096 6.42 -4.63 19.38
N SER A 1097 7.52 -4.79 20.11
CA SER A 1097 8.81 -4.18 19.75
C SER A 1097 9.43 -4.74 18.49
N ASP A 1098 9.08 -5.97 18.11
CA ASP A 1098 9.52 -6.57 16.84
C ASP A 1098 8.73 -6.08 15.62
N GLY A 1099 7.67 -5.28 15.83
CA GLY A 1099 6.81 -4.76 14.77
C GLY A 1099 5.50 -5.52 14.58
N ARG A 1100 5.25 -6.63 15.28
CA ARG A 1100 3.99 -7.38 15.19
C ARG A 1100 2.84 -6.69 15.91
N LEU A 1101 1.64 -6.99 15.45
CA LEU A 1101 0.38 -6.64 16.09
C LEU A 1101 -0.21 -7.89 16.73
N VAL A 1102 -0.55 -7.80 18.01
CA VAL A 1102 -1.30 -8.82 18.74
C VAL A 1102 -2.66 -8.24 19.10
N ILE A 1103 -3.73 -8.97 18.82
CA ILE A 1103 -5.11 -8.56 19.10
C ILE A 1103 -5.66 -9.56 20.10
N ASP A 1104 -5.90 -9.11 21.33
CA ASP A 1104 -6.54 -9.93 22.35
C ASP A 1104 -8.02 -9.56 22.45
N THR A 1105 -8.89 -10.55 22.29
CA THR A 1105 -10.33 -10.43 22.51
C THR A 1105 -10.73 -11.00 23.86
N TYR A 1106 -11.76 -10.39 24.45
CA TYR A 1106 -12.25 -10.71 25.79
C TYR A 1106 -13.74 -11.03 25.73
N GLY A 1107 -14.07 -12.29 26.02
CA GLY A 1107 -15.44 -12.77 26.14
C GLY A 1107 -16.01 -12.59 27.55
N THR A 1108 -17.31 -12.83 27.67
CA THR A 1108 -18.07 -12.62 28.91
C THR A 1108 -17.61 -13.50 30.06
N LYS A 1109 -17.26 -14.77 29.81
CA LYS A 1109 -16.83 -15.73 30.84
C LYS A 1109 -15.56 -15.27 31.55
N PHE A 1110 -14.60 -14.68 30.82
CA PHE A 1110 -13.42 -14.10 31.46
C PHE A 1110 -13.78 -12.89 32.29
N LEU A 1111 -14.59 -11.98 31.74
CA LEU A 1111 -14.99 -10.76 32.45
C LEU A 1111 -15.80 -11.06 33.71
N ASP A 1112 -16.64 -12.08 33.71
CA ASP A 1112 -17.34 -12.52 34.92
C ASP A 1112 -16.36 -12.86 36.05
N SER A 1113 -15.26 -13.54 35.73
CA SER A 1113 -14.21 -13.91 36.68
C SER A 1113 -13.23 -12.79 37.07
N TRP A 1114 -13.21 -11.66 36.34
CA TRP A 1114 -12.28 -10.57 36.64
C TRP A 1114 -12.72 -9.77 37.87
N GLU A 1115 -11.82 -9.68 38.84
CA GLU A 1115 -11.95 -8.83 40.03
C GLU A 1115 -11.30 -7.46 39.80
N ILE A 1116 -12.02 -6.39 40.18
CA ILE A 1116 -11.55 -5.02 40.01
C ILE A 1116 -10.32 -4.75 40.88
N LYS A 1117 -9.25 -4.27 40.25
CA LYS A 1117 -7.97 -3.93 40.89
C LYS A 1117 -7.84 -2.45 41.22
N ASN A 1118 -8.69 -1.57 40.67
CA ASN A 1118 -8.70 -0.16 41.06
C ASN A 1118 -9.00 -0.03 42.57
N PRO A 1119 -8.09 0.56 43.37
CA PRO A 1119 -8.22 0.55 44.82
C PRO A 1119 -9.47 1.28 45.31
N THR A 1120 -9.86 2.36 44.62
CA THR A 1120 -11.04 3.18 44.96
C THR A 1120 -12.32 2.38 44.74
N VAL A 1121 -12.41 1.68 43.61
CA VAL A 1121 -13.61 0.91 43.24
C VAL A 1121 -13.65 -0.41 44.01
N ALA A 1122 -12.51 -1.06 44.22
CA ALA A 1122 -12.40 -2.30 45.00
C ALA A 1122 -12.85 -2.10 46.45
N ALA A 1123 -12.49 -0.97 47.09
CA ALA A 1123 -12.91 -0.65 48.45
C ALA A 1123 -14.44 -0.47 48.60
N ILE A 1124 -15.11 0.02 47.55
CA ILE A 1124 -16.56 0.25 47.54
C ILE A 1124 -17.34 -1.00 47.10
N GLY A 1125 -16.72 -1.83 46.25
CA GLY A 1125 -17.36 -2.89 45.49
C GLY A 1125 -17.92 -2.35 44.16
N LEU A 1126 -17.74 -3.10 43.07
CA LEU A 1126 -18.13 -2.68 41.71
C LEU A 1126 -19.62 -2.33 41.62
N ASP A 1127 -20.50 -3.15 42.19
CA ASP A 1127 -21.95 -2.96 42.12
C ASP A 1127 -22.40 -1.69 42.86
N ASN A 1128 -21.92 -1.52 44.09
CA ASN A 1128 -22.16 -0.31 44.89
C ASN A 1128 -21.57 0.95 44.22
N PHE A 1129 -20.44 0.81 43.53
CA PHE A 1129 -19.84 1.92 42.79
C PHE A 1129 -20.72 2.35 41.61
N VAL A 1130 -21.21 1.39 40.81
CA VAL A 1130 -22.15 1.66 39.72
C VAL A 1130 -23.42 2.33 40.24
N GLU A 1131 -24.01 1.80 41.31
CA GLU A 1131 -25.22 2.37 41.94
C GLU A 1131 -24.99 3.82 42.42
N LYS A 1132 -23.85 4.11 43.05
CA LYS A 1132 -23.48 5.48 43.47
C LYS A 1132 -23.29 6.44 42.29
N CYS A 1133 -22.87 5.95 41.13
CA CYS A 1133 -22.67 6.78 39.95
C CYS A 1133 -23.99 7.17 39.28
N LEU A 1134 -24.95 6.24 39.22
CA LEU A 1134 -26.25 6.42 38.57
C LEU A 1134 -27.23 7.15 39.50
N THR A 1135 -27.19 8.48 39.48
CA THR A 1135 -27.84 9.33 40.52
C THR A 1135 -29.28 9.80 40.23
N GLN A 1136 -29.83 9.56 39.04
CA GLN A 1136 -31.23 9.87 38.72
C GLN A 1136 -31.84 8.74 37.89
N GLU A 1137 -32.96 8.17 38.37
CA GLU A 1137 -33.82 7.30 37.56
C GLU A 1137 -34.45 8.11 36.42
N ALA A 1138 -34.59 7.51 35.23
CA ALA A 1138 -35.25 8.16 34.12
C ALA A 1138 -36.73 8.42 34.46
N PRO A 1139 -37.20 9.68 34.49
CA PRO A 1139 -38.64 9.95 34.65
C PRO A 1139 -39.39 9.41 33.42
N THR A 1140 -40.37 8.54 33.65
CA THR A 1140 -41.33 8.10 32.62
C THR A 1140 -42.15 9.30 32.16
N PHE A 1141 -41.69 10.02 31.13
CA PHE A 1141 -42.44 11.15 30.58
C PHE A 1141 -43.50 10.68 29.59
N GLY A 1142 -44.75 10.73 30.05
CA GLY A 1142 -45.97 10.81 29.25
C GLY A 1142 -47.13 11.23 30.17
N PRO A 1143 -47.90 12.28 29.85
CA PRO A 1143 -49.03 12.75 30.68
C PRO A 1143 -50.27 11.84 30.66
N GLU A 1144 -50.20 10.68 30.01
CA GLU A 1144 -51.28 9.69 29.97
C GLU A 1144 -50.75 8.37 30.52
N GLU A 1145 -51.18 8.01 31.74
CA GLU A 1145 -51.20 6.60 32.15
C GLU A 1145 -52.00 5.84 31.08
N PRO A 1146 -51.45 4.81 30.42
CA PRO A 1146 -52.27 3.99 29.56
C PRO A 1146 -53.39 3.37 30.42
N GLU A 1147 -54.65 3.64 30.09
CA GLU A 1147 -55.86 3.17 30.82
C GLU A 1147 -55.89 1.65 31.03
N LYS A 1148 -55.02 0.90 30.34
CA LYS A 1148 -54.61 -0.44 30.71
C LYS A 1148 -53.09 -0.54 30.58
N VAL A 1149 -52.42 -0.72 31.72
CA VAL A 1149 -51.15 -1.44 31.75
C VAL A 1149 -51.43 -2.78 31.07
N GLN A 1150 -50.94 -2.95 29.85
CA GLN A 1150 -51.00 -4.26 29.21
C GLN A 1150 -50.10 -5.14 30.07
N ASP A 1151 -50.69 -6.12 30.76
CA ASP A 1151 -49.92 -7.11 31.52
C ASP A 1151 -48.73 -7.51 30.68
N ILE A 1152 -47.53 -7.27 31.23
CA ILE A 1152 -46.27 -7.65 30.59
C ILE A 1152 -46.43 -9.12 30.27
N HIS A 1153 -46.67 -9.43 28.99
CA HIS A 1153 -46.53 -10.78 28.50
C HIS A 1153 -45.03 -11.06 28.59
N VAL A 1154 -44.63 -11.57 29.76
CA VAL A 1154 -43.43 -12.37 29.91
C VAL A 1154 -43.59 -13.45 28.85
N ARG A 1155 -42.97 -13.25 27.69
CA ARG A 1155 -42.93 -14.28 26.66
C ARG A 1155 -42.19 -15.44 27.30
N LYS A 1156 -42.93 -16.42 27.80
CA LYS A 1156 -42.45 -17.79 27.84
C LYS A 1156 -42.04 -18.10 26.42
N LEU A 1157 -40.75 -18.29 26.20
CA LEU A 1157 -40.21 -18.83 24.96
C LEU A 1157 -40.89 -20.19 24.76
N VAL A 1158 -41.89 -20.24 23.88
CA VAL A 1158 -42.43 -21.49 23.37
C VAL A 1158 -41.62 -21.82 22.11
N PRO A 1159 -40.97 -22.99 22.02
CA PRO A 1159 -40.23 -23.37 20.84
C PRO A 1159 -41.18 -23.42 19.65
N SER A 1160 -40.94 -22.61 18.61
CA SER A 1160 -41.73 -22.72 17.38
C SER A 1160 -41.22 -23.91 16.57
N GLY A 1161 -42.11 -24.88 16.36
CA GLY A 1161 -41.89 -26.01 15.46
C GLY A 1161 -41.65 -25.60 14.01
N VAL A 1162 -41.12 -26.55 13.26
CA VAL A 1162 -40.60 -26.44 11.89
C VAL A 1162 -41.66 -26.05 10.84
N ASN A 1163 -41.27 -25.12 9.95
CA ASN A 1163 -41.83 -24.77 8.63
C ASN A 1163 -43.21 -24.09 8.50
N LYS A 1164 -43.22 -22.92 7.85
CA LYS A 1164 -43.70 -22.74 6.46
C LYS A 1164 -43.37 -21.35 5.92
N SER A 1165 -42.66 -21.33 4.79
CA SER A 1165 -42.43 -20.16 3.94
C SER A 1165 -43.75 -19.52 3.49
N ILE A 1166 -43.95 -18.23 3.78
CA ILE A 1166 -44.94 -17.40 3.08
C ILE A 1166 -44.31 -16.02 2.85
N GLY A 1167 -43.83 -15.78 1.64
CA GLY A 1167 -43.64 -14.42 1.13
C GLY A 1167 -44.98 -13.90 0.58
N PRO A 1168 -45.22 -12.59 0.55
CA PRO A 1168 -46.29 -12.04 -0.28
C PRO A 1168 -45.89 -12.15 -1.75
N LYS A 1169 -46.75 -12.78 -2.56
CA LYS A 1169 -46.76 -12.58 -4.02
C LYS A 1169 -47.03 -11.09 -4.27
N ILE A 1170 -46.19 -10.47 -5.07
CA ILE A 1170 -46.43 -9.16 -5.68
C ILE A 1170 -46.88 -9.45 -7.11
N ASP A 1171 -48.08 -8.98 -7.46
CA ASP A 1171 -48.52 -8.79 -8.84
C ASP A 1171 -47.81 -7.58 -9.47
#